data_AF-A0A836EPH0-F1
#
_entry.id   AF-A0A836EPH0-F1
#
_cell.length_a   1.000
_cell.length_b   1.000
_cell.length_c   1.000
_cell.angle_alpha   90.00
_cell.angle_beta   90.00
_cell.angle_gamma   90.00
#
_symmetry.space_group_name_H-M   'P 1'
#
loop_
_entity.id
_entity.type
_entity.pdbx_description
1 polymer ?
#
loop_
_entity_poly.entity_id
_entity_poly.type
_entity_poly.pdbx_seq_one_letter_code
_entity_poly.pdbx_strand_id
1 'polypeptide(L)'
;MTDNETTAGTEDELGNPGVMFPHLQELEKNFFEIVDDGSVTEARLFLEQHPDFNINAINFQACGCTWIFPGACRKAKISVNIIVTGVGDNNGAGPLLGSASVNAPQMGEKRRRAILPTKRDTTEKESGADSLLKGVSALHIAVNDRNMAMVEYLLSHPDIDPSDTHLHAIRDNQVRIAVLILNKLNELTPGLEYAGVTHSPDFPDDTTPLAVAAQYGRFEMIDILRFRRHILQKPHPPSCNCDEVCKPEREKGDIVTLEKMRLFIYSAISNPVYLCQTEEDPILKAFQLSAEFSKEASFDKEFYPDYKALSDEVSQFATELIDCARTAEEVRCVLRQITGFGRTSSFEYPRLLLALDYEQKTFVAHPNVQQLVESKWIDTWHEWKVRNTLLKCLTIIPRIGMLPIMVFVMLLAPNSKQAKFYEIPVNKCLSSVANYLIFLTFVFLQSRSDKTEQLRGPPHTGYEWVLAIYVISYTIAFIRLCIVDGPVRCFRTRTNWYELVMIILFILAFLFWIVAAIDVRINGQRDLERKYWHKYDPTLIAEGIFCVATIMAFFKLLFICQLDYDLGPLQLSLVKMIRDVGHFVAIFGIIVMAFAIGLCHLYQYYNGMVQTDDESKLKTEQESSFVDLKSTLKTLFWAIFCMSPVESADVIIENLPGGRDSETIINHHTFTEFIGYSAFASFQFISVVIVLNMLIACMANTFTKVTDNVNVEWIFGRTEAYVDFMLTTTLPPPFCIFSIFTGLRPVIEYIKILIKPPPGKRARWDFINCCYIEDLEEQKDERFAEVMTQLVQRYLRRHEKKMEETDIQKLRNELKEFSNILKEALSPS
;
A
#
# COMPACT_ATOMS: atom_id res chain seq x y z
N MET A 1 -24.29 72.25 -15.01
CA MET A 1 -23.79 73.31 -15.92
C MET A 1 -22.28 73.33 -15.74
N THR A 2 -21.58 73.26 -16.87
CA THR A 2 -20.11 73.19 -17.09
C THR A 2 -19.40 71.90 -16.68
N ASP A 3 -18.92 71.23 -17.73
CA ASP A 3 -18.16 69.98 -17.79
C ASP A 3 -16.78 70.08 -17.14
N ASN A 4 -16.32 68.99 -16.54
CA ASN A 4 -14.90 68.78 -16.21
C ASN A 4 -14.57 67.29 -16.42
N GLU A 5 -13.93 67.01 -17.55
CA GLU A 5 -13.42 65.68 -17.92
C GLU A 5 -12.20 65.32 -17.08
N THR A 6 -12.29 64.23 -16.32
CA THR A 6 -11.19 63.54 -15.67
C THR A 6 -10.39 62.75 -16.70
N THR A 7 -9.14 63.15 -16.94
CA THR A 7 -8.14 62.33 -17.64
C THR A 7 -7.24 61.62 -16.63
N ALA A 8 -7.11 60.31 -16.85
CA ALA A 8 -6.37 59.35 -16.04
C ALA A 8 -4.86 59.60 -16.13
N GLY A 9 -4.20 59.58 -14.96
CA GLY A 9 -2.76 59.35 -14.87
C GLY A 9 -2.49 57.85 -14.97
N THR A 10 -1.75 57.45 -16.00
CA THR A 10 -1.18 56.11 -16.17
C THR A 10 -0.03 55.96 -15.16
N GLU A 11 -0.22 55.07 -14.20
CA GLU A 11 0.86 54.51 -13.38
C GLU A 11 1.78 53.67 -14.27
N ASP A 12 3.08 54.00 -14.26
CA ASP A 12 4.13 53.26 -14.94
C ASP A 12 4.21 51.82 -14.44
N GLU A 13 4.29 50.90 -15.42
CA GLU A 13 4.44 49.46 -15.24
C GLU A 13 5.75 49.13 -14.52
N LEU A 14 5.64 48.67 -13.27
CA LEU A 14 6.71 47.94 -12.59
C LEU A 14 6.93 46.63 -13.35
N GLY A 15 7.95 46.62 -14.21
CA GLY A 15 8.32 45.49 -15.06
C GLY A 15 8.43 44.20 -14.26
N ASN A 16 7.61 43.22 -14.65
CA ASN A 16 7.65 41.85 -14.16
C ASN A 16 9.06 41.29 -14.44
N PRO A 17 9.84 40.82 -13.45
CA PRO A 17 11.16 40.25 -13.71
C PRO A 17 10.96 38.89 -14.38
N GLY A 18 10.84 38.90 -15.71
CA GLY A 18 10.90 37.69 -16.51
C GLY A 18 12.27 37.02 -16.34
N VAL A 19 12.30 35.70 -16.47
CA VAL A 19 13.55 34.94 -16.54
C VAL A 19 14.35 35.46 -17.73
N MET A 20 15.44 36.17 -17.48
CA MET A 20 16.33 36.70 -18.52
C MET A 20 17.14 35.54 -19.11
N PHE A 21 16.89 35.19 -20.37
CA PHE A 21 17.72 34.25 -21.11
C PHE A 21 18.97 35.00 -21.61
N PRO A 22 20.19 34.57 -21.25
CA PRO A 22 21.41 35.17 -21.80
C PRO A 22 21.51 34.89 -23.31
N HIS A 23 21.98 35.87 -24.08
CA HIS A 23 22.24 35.72 -25.51
C HIS A 23 23.68 35.22 -25.73
N LEU A 24 23.84 34.12 -26.48
CA LEU A 24 25.11 33.69 -27.05
C LEU A 24 25.77 34.83 -27.83
N GLN A 25 27.09 34.96 -27.73
CA GLN A 25 27.84 35.86 -28.59
C GLN A 25 27.81 35.35 -30.04
N GLU A 26 27.87 36.25 -31.03
CA GLU A 26 27.76 35.90 -32.45
C GLU A 26 28.82 34.89 -32.91
N LEU A 27 30.02 34.95 -32.32
CA LEU A 27 31.10 33.98 -32.53
C LEU A 27 30.78 32.59 -31.95
N GLU A 28 30.17 32.52 -30.77
CA GLU A 28 29.76 31.26 -30.16
C GLU A 28 28.64 30.62 -31.00
N LYS A 29 27.64 31.41 -31.41
CA LYS A 29 26.54 30.94 -32.27
C LYS A 29 27.07 30.31 -33.56
N ASN A 30 28.02 30.97 -34.23
CA ASN A 30 28.63 30.44 -35.45
C ASN A 30 29.39 29.12 -35.20
N PHE A 31 30.13 29.01 -34.11
CA PHE A 31 30.78 27.74 -33.74
C PHE A 31 29.77 26.62 -33.48
N PHE A 32 28.69 26.91 -32.77
CA PHE A 32 27.64 25.94 -32.48
C PHE A 32 26.90 25.49 -33.74
N GLU A 33 26.62 26.40 -34.69
CA GLU A 33 26.05 26.05 -36.01
C GLU A 33 26.99 25.13 -36.80
N ILE A 34 28.30 25.38 -36.79
CA ILE A 34 29.29 24.51 -37.46
C ILE A 34 29.34 23.11 -36.84
N VAL A 35 29.16 23.01 -35.52
CA VAL A 35 29.12 21.72 -34.80
C VAL A 35 27.82 20.96 -35.09
N ASP A 36 26.68 21.65 -35.13
CA ASP A 36 25.36 21.10 -35.50
C ASP A 36 25.33 20.61 -36.96
N ASP A 37 25.99 21.34 -37.87
CA ASP A 37 26.19 20.90 -39.27
C ASP A 37 27.10 19.66 -39.38
N GLY A 38 27.83 19.30 -38.32
CA GLY A 38 28.61 18.08 -38.21
C GLY A 38 29.93 18.06 -39.02
N SER A 39 30.37 19.21 -39.53
CA SER A 39 31.54 19.36 -40.40
C SER A 39 32.84 19.52 -39.61
N VAL A 40 33.57 18.41 -39.41
CA VAL A 40 34.84 18.40 -38.63
C VAL A 40 35.92 19.30 -39.24
N THR A 41 35.95 19.41 -40.58
CA THR A 41 36.91 20.28 -41.29
C THR A 41 36.67 21.76 -41.04
N GLU A 42 35.42 22.19 -40.98
CA GLU A 42 35.06 23.59 -40.73
C GLU A 42 35.23 23.94 -39.26
N ALA A 43 34.86 23.04 -38.34
CA ALA A 43 35.14 23.20 -36.92
C ALA A 43 36.64 23.37 -36.65
N ARG A 44 37.47 22.61 -37.36
CA ARG A 44 38.94 22.73 -37.27
C ARG A 44 39.47 24.04 -37.81
N LEU A 45 39.01 24.47 -38.97
CA LEU A 45 39.40 25.76 -39.54
C LEU A 45 39.00 26.93 -38.63
N PHE A 46 37.82 26.84 -37.99
CA PHE A 46 37.35 27.84 -37.05
C PHE A 46 38.24 27.95 -35.81
N LEU A 47 38.58 26.82 -35.18
CA LEU A 47 39.46 26.79 -34.00
C LEU A 47 40.90 27.20 -34.33
N GLU A 48 41.40 26.88 -35.53
CA GLU A 48 42.70 27.36 -36.02
C GLU A 48 42.71 28.88 -36.24
N GLN A 49 41.57 29.47 -36.64
CA GLN A 49 41.42 30.92 -36.80
C GLN A 49 41.24 31.65 -35.48
N HIS A 50 40.69 31.01 -34.44
CA HIS A 50 40.31 31.63 -33.16
C HIS A 50 40.90 30.84 -31.97
N PRO A 51 42.22 30.95 -31.70
CA PRO A 51 42.90 30.14 -30.69
C PRO A 51 42.53 30.47 -29.23
N ASP A 52 42.01 31.67 -28.97
CA ASP A 52 41.56 32.10 -27.63
C ASP A 52 40.07 31.77 -27.36
N PHE A 53 39.41 31.05 -28.28
CA PHE A 53 37.99 30.70 -28.15
C PHE A 53 37.78 29.65 -27.05
N ASN A 54 36.79 29.89 -26.18
CA ASN A 54 36.42 28.94 -25.13
C ASN A 54 35.52 27.83 -25.71
N ILE A 55 36.10 26.66 -25.95
CA ILE A 55 35.39 25.47 -26.48
C ILE A 55 34.29 24.97 -25.52
N ASN A 56 34.43 25.23 -24.22
CA ASN A 56 33.44 24.84 -23.20
C ASN A 56 32.39 25.94 -22.95
N ALA A 57 32.21 26.89 -23.88
CA ALA A 57 31.10 27.82 -23.80
C ALA A 57 29.78 27.02 -23.74
N ILE A 58 28.92 27.41 -22.81
CA ILE A 58 27.56 26.89 -22.68
C ILE A 58 26.64 28.06 -23.00
N ASN A 59 25.54 27.79 -23.67
CA ASN A 59 24.48 28.74 -24.01
C ASN A 59 23.72 29.33 -22.79
N PHE A 60 24.34 29.29 -21.60
CA PHE A 60 23.90 29.94 -20.38
C PHE A 60 25.14 30.43 -19.61
N GLN A 61 25.72 31.55 -20.01
CA GLN A 61 26.67 32.26 -19.14
C GLN A 61 25.87 33.07 -18.13
N ALA A 62 25.73 32.55 -16.91
CA ALA A 62 25.22 33.34 -15.80
C ALA A 62 26.12 34.58 -15.59
N CYS A 63 25.60 35.76 -15.90
CA CYS A 63 26.22 37.02 -15.50
C CYS A 63 26.19 37.15 -13.97
N GLY A 64 27.37 37.12 -13.35
CA GLY A 64 27.67 37.94 -12.18
C GLY A 64 27.38 37.38 -10.79
N CYS A 65 28.23 36.48 -10.29
CA CYS A 65 28.66 36.59 -8.90
C CYS A 65 29.61 37.80 -8.78
N THR A 66 29.04 39.01 -8.74
CA THR A 66 29.76 40.24 -8.33
C THR A 66 29.33 40.64 -6.93
N TRP A 67 29.53 39.74 -5.97
CA TRP A 67 29.87 40.15 -4.61
C TRP A 67 30.98 39.22 -4.14
N ILE A 68 32.08 39.83 -3.65
CA ILE A 68 33.31 39.25 -3.08
C ILE A 68 34.53 39.28 -4.05
N PHE A 69 35.22 40.43 -3.98
CA PHE A 69 36.64 40.76 -4.27
C PHE A 69 37.30 40.38 -5.62
N PRO A 70 37.81 41.37 -6.39
CA PRO A 70 38.56 41.13 -7.62
C PRO A 70 40.03 40.77 -7.30
N GLY A 71 40.48 39.58 -7.71
CA GLY A 71 41.91 39.24 -7.72
C GLY A 71 42.27 37.81 -7.40
N ALA A 72 41.65 36.80 -8.04
CA ALA A 72 42.09 35.40 -7.87
C ALA A 72 41.75 34.49 -9.05
N CYS A 73 41.73 34.99 -10.30
CA CYS A 73 41.49 34.14 -11.48
C CYS A 73 42.75 33.95 -12.36
N ARG A 74 43.88 33.70 -11.71
CA ARG A 74 45.06 33.06 -12.35
C ARG A 74 45.63 32.08 -11.34
N LYS A 75 45.52 30.79 -11.67
CA LYS A 75 45.94 29.59 -10.90
C LYS A 75 44.93 29.06 -9.87
N ALA A 76 43.95 28.30 -10.34
CA ALA A 76 43.35 27.24 -9.53
C ALA A 76 43.85 25.89 -10.07
N LYS A 77 44.93 25.38 -9.47
CA LYS A 77 45.26 23.96 -9.53
C LYS A 77 44.18 23.26 -8.71
N ILE A 78 43.44 22.34 -9.33
CA ILE A 78 42.49 21.46 -8.64
C ILE A 78 43.27 20.66 -7.60
N SER A 79 43.11 21.01 -6.33
CA SER A 79 43.63 20.24 -5.20
C SER A 79 42.55 19.26 -4.76
N VAL A 80 42.69 18.00 -5.19
CA VAL A 80 41.94 16.87 -4.67
C VAL A 80 42.43 16.60 -3.24
N ASN A 81 41.60 16.91 -2.24
CA ASN A 81 41.86 16.46 -0.87
C ASN A 81 41.32 15.05 -0.70
N ILE A 82 42.23 14.08 -0.77
CA ILE A 82 42.03 12.73 -0.24
C ILE A 82 42.03 12.85 1.28
N ILE A 83 40.87 12.63 1.92
CA ILE A 83 40.80 12.53 3.39
C ILE A 83 41.36 11.16 3.79
N VAL A 84 42.63 11.15 4.18
CA VAL A 84 43.20 10.11 5.05
C VAL A 84 42.94 10.55 6.50
N THR A 85 42.43 9.61 7.29
CA THR A 85 42.09 9.76 8.71
C THR A 85 43.28 10.21 9.58
N GLY A 86 43.06 11.19 10.46
CA GLY A 86 44.07 11.64 11.44
C GLY A 86 43.63 12.78 12.37
N VAL A 87 43.33 12.40 13.62
CA VAL A 87 43.27 13.11 14.93
C VAL A 87 43.76 14.58 15.01
N GLY A 88 42.99 15.44 15.70
CA GLY A 88 43.54 16.47 16.63
C GLY A 88 43.04 17.92 16.55
N ASP A 89 42.15 18.28 17.49
CA ASP A 89 42.07 19.52 18.30
C ASP A 89 41.89 20.96 17.74
N ASN A 90 40.77 21.55 18.21
CA ASN A 90 40.61 22.82 18.95
C ASN A 90 40.42 24.20 18.28
N ASN A 91 39.39 24.88 18.83
CA ASN A 91 39.13 26.32 18.97
C ASN A 91 38.75 27.11 17.69
N GLY A 92 37.74 27.99 17.65
CA GLY A 92 36.84 28.58 18.64
C GLY A 92 36.24 29.88 18.04
N ALA A 93 35.14 30.36 18.64
CA ALA A 93 34.51 31.69 18.50
C ALA A 93 33.46 31.93 17.38
N GLY A 94 32.20 32.18 17.80
CA GLY A 94 31.16 32.90 17.04
C GLY A 94 31.24 34.43 17.26
N PRO A 95 30.14 35.21 17.30
CA PRO A 95 28.75 35.01 16.85
C PRO A 95 28.18 36.25 16.08
N LEU A 96 26.84 36.36 15.96
CA LEU A 96 25.95 37.56 15.81
C LEU A 96 25.03 37.50 14.56
N LEU A 97 23.72 37.25 14.74
CA LEU A 97 22.59 38.22 14.82
C LEU A 97 22.32 38.96 13.48
N GLY A 98 21.10 39.07 12.96
CA GLY A 98 19.79 38.91 13.57
C GLY A 98 18.62 38.94 12.57
N SER A 99 17.45 38.73 13.16
CA SER A 99 16.09 38.65 12.64
C SER A 99 15.55 39.92 11.97
N ALA A 100 14.62 39.77 11.01
CA ALA A 100 13.40 40.59 10.93
C ALA A 100 12.31 39.91 10.07
N SER A 101 11.14 39.76 10.67
CA SER A 101 9.88 39.30 10.09
C SER A 101 9.14 40.42 9.33
N VAL A 102 8.11 40.07 8.56
CA VAL A 102 6.69 40.53 8.69
C VAL A 102 5.95 40.62 7.33
N ASN A 103 4.84 39.87 7.28
CA ASN A 103 3.56 40.04 6.58
C ASN A 103 3.41 40.00 5.05
N ALA A 104 2.68 38.96 4.63
CA ALA A 104 1.80 38.94 3.46
C ALA A 104 0.42 39.58 3.74
N PRO A 105 -0.29 40.01 2.68
CA PRO A 105 -1.75 39.89 2.63
C PRO A 105 -2.23 39.06 1.42
N GLN A 106 -3.41 38.45 1.61
CA GLN A 106 -4.16 37.61 0.68
C GLN A 106 -4.99 38.40 -0.35
N MET A 107 -5.60 37.63 -1.28
CA MET A 107 -6.59 37.94 -2.34
C MET A 107 -5.98 38.27 -3.70
N GLY A 108 -6.48 37.79 -4.83
CA GLY A 108 -7.68 37.03 -5.15
C GLY A 108 -7.84 37.03 -6.67
N GLU A 109 -8.48 36.00 -7.20
CA GLU A 109 -8.68 35.67 -8.62
C GLU A 109 -8.85 36.85 -9.60
N LYS A 110 -8.23 36.72 -10.79
CA LYS A 110 -8.82 37.18 -12.05
C LYS A 110 -8.22 36.44 -13.25
N ARG A 111 -9.02 35.54 -13.83
CA ARG A 111 -8.88 35.01 -15.21
C ARG A 111 -8.68 36.17 -16.19
N ARG A 112 -7.67 36.08 -17.06
CA ARG A 112 -7.74 36.67 -18.41
C ARG A 112 -7.01 35.80 -19.44
N ARG A 113 -7.75 35.54 -20.52
CA ARG A 113 -7.32 34.83 -21.73
C ARG A 113 -6.20 35.64 -22.40
N ALA A 114 -5.07 35.00 -22.67
CA ALA A 114 -4.07 35.55 -23.58
C ALA A 114 -4.49 35.27 -25.03
N ILE A 115 -4.53 36.33 -25.81
CA ILE A 115 -4.82 36.38 -27.24
C ILE A 115 -3.55 35.91 -27.97
N LEU A 116 -3.68 34.93 -28.88
CA LEU A 116 -2.61 34.51 -29.79
C LEU A 116 -2.16 35.71 -30.65
N PRO A 117 -0.85 35.95 -30.84
CA PRO A 117 -0.38 36.74 -31.96
C PRO A 117 -0.31 35.87 -33.22
N THR A 118 -0.82 36.44 -34.29
CA THR A 118 -0.93 35.94 -35.67
C THR A 118 0.42 35.64 -36.32
N LYS A 119 0.51 34.47 -36.96
CA LYS A 119 1.57 34.07 -37.91
C LYS A 119 1.79 35.14 -38.99
N ARG A 120 3.06 35.49 -39.24
CA ARG A 120 3.52 36.04 -40.52
C ARG A 120 4.44 35.02 -41.16
N ASP A 121 4.15 34.71 -42.41
CA ASP A 121 4.88 33.78 -43.26
C ASP A 121 6.25 34.34 -43.64
N THR A 122 7.32 33.60 -43.31
CA THR A 122 8.53 33.50 -44.13
C THR A 122 9.11 32.11 -43.93
N THR A 123 9.16 31.35 -45.03
CA THR A 123 9.78 30.03 -45.14
C THR A 123 11.30 30.14 -45.06
N GLU A 124 11.85 30.04 -43.86
CA GLU A 124 13.24 29.67 -43.62
C GLU A 124 13.27 28.41 -42.74
N LYS A 125 14.29 27.58 -42.90
CA LYS A 125 14.48 26.33 -42.16
C LYS A 125 14.59 26.61 -40.65
N GLU A 126 13.46 26.67 -39.94
CA GLU A 126 13.39 26.79 -38.48
C GLU A 126 13.64 25.45 -37.75
N SER A 127 14.46 24.53 -38.29
CA SER A 127 14.81 23.29 -37.58
C SER A 127 16.15 23.34 -36.85
N GLY A 128 17.02 24.32 -37.16
CA GLY A 128 18.34 24.47 -36.51
C GLY A 128 18.40 25.54 -35.42
N ALA A 129 17.49 26.51 -35.41
CA ALA A 129 17.55 27.62 -34.44
C ALA A 129 17.00 27.27 -33.04
N ASP A 130 16.13 26.26 -32.94
CA ASP A 130 15.50 25.84 -31.67
C ASP A 130 16.38 24.88 -30.82
N SER A 131 17.40 24.23 -31.41
CA SER A 131 18.40 23.43 -30.68
C SER A 131 19.40 24.34 -29.93
N LEU A 132 19.64 25.53 -30.49
CA LEU A 132 20.56 26.59 -30.04
C LEU A 132 20.04 27.43 -28.86
N LEU A 133 19.01 27.02 -28.11
CA LEU A 133 18.41 27.78 -27.00
C LEU A 133 18.40 27.04 -25.64
N LYS A 134 19.03 25.87 -25.54
CA LYS A 134 18.83 24.92 -24.43
C LYS A 134 19.93 24.85 -23.35
N GLY A 135 20.92 25.75 -23.34
CA GLY A 135 22.00 25.68 -22.33
C GLY A 135 22.92 24.46 -22.49
N VAL A 136 23.19 24.07 -23.73
CA VAL A 136 23.89 22.83 -24.10
C VAL A 136 25.33 23.14 -24.54
N SER A 137 26.29 22.25 -24.23
CA SER A 137 27.69 22.38 -24.68
C SER A 137 27.89 21.85 -26.10
N ALA A 138 28.94 22.30 -26.79
CA ALA A 138 29.24 21.84 -28.15
C ALA A 138 29.45 20.32 -28.22
N LEU A 139 30.07 19.75 -27.19
CA LEU A 139 30.23 18.29 -27.07
C LEU A 139 28.89 17.58 -26.91
N HIS A 140 27.96 18.15 -26.13
CA HIS A 140 26.64 17.55 -25.95
C HIS A 140 25.84 17.54 -27.25
N ILE A 141 25.93 18.57 -28.09
CA ILE A 141 25.30 18.59 -29.43
C ILE A 141 25.86 17.47 -30.30
N ALA A 142 27.19 17.34 -30.37
CA ALA A 142 27.83 16.27 -31.12
C ALA A 142 27.43 14.86 -30.63
N VAL A 143 27.20 14.68 -29.33
CA VAL A 143 26.66 13.45 -28.74
C VAL A 143 25.19 13.25 -29.13
N ASN A 144 24.36 14.28 -29.03
CA ASN A 144 22.94 14.21 -29.39
C ASN A 144 22.75 13.82 -30.88
N ASP A 145 23.59 14.36 -31.77
CA ASP A 145 23.55 14.08 -33.21
C ASP A 145 24.24 12.76 -33.60
N ARG A 146 24.79 12.04 -32.62
CA ARG A 146 25.50 10.76 -32.81
C ARG A 146 26.70 10.88 -33.76
N ASN A 147 27.31 12.05 -33.86
CA ASN A 147 28.44 12.31 -34.76
C ASN A 147 29.77 11.92 -34.09
N MET A 148 30.16 10.66 -34.27
CA MET A 148 31.38 10.10 -33.68
C MET A 148 32.65 10.86 -34.06
N ALA A 149 32.78 11.30 -35.32
CA ALA A 149 33.98 11.98 -35.80
C ALA A 149 34.14 13.35 -35.13
N MET A 150 33.03 14.06 -34.93
CA MET A 150 33.03 15.34 -34.22
C MET A 150 33.36 15.14 -32.73
N VAL A 151 32.79 14.11 -32.09
CA VAL A 151 33.11 13.78 -30.69
C VAL A 151 34.59 13.45 -30.52
N GLU A 152 35.17 12.61 -31.38
CA GLU A 152 36.61 12.28 -31.33
C GLU A 152 37.48 13.54 -31.52
N TYR A 153 37.11 14.42 -32.45
CA TYR A 153 37.84 15.67 -32.69
C TYR A 153 37.76 16.63 -31.50
N LEU A 154 36.57 16.83 -30.92
CA LEU A 154 36.38 17.68 -29.74
C LEU A 154 37.15 17.11 -28.53
N LEU A 155 37.07 15.80 -28.29
CA LEU A 155 37.81 15.12 -27.21
C LEU A 155 39.34 15.13 -27.41
N SER A 156 39.83 15.33 -28.63
CA SER A 156 41.27 15.45 -28.90
C SER A 156 41.88 16.73 -28.33
N HIS A 157 41.07 17.76 -28.06
CA HIS A 157 41.53 19.00 -27.44
C HIS A 157 41.85 18.78 -25.95
N PRO A 158 42.93 19.39 -25.42
CA PRO A 158 43.34 19.19 -24.02
C PRO A 158 42.44 19.92 -23.02
N ASP A 159 41.82 21.04 -23.42
CA ASP A 159 41.08 21.93 -22.53
C ASP A 159 39.57 21.63 -22.47
N ILE A 160 39.10 20.57 -23.13
CA ILE A 160 37.67 20.24 -23.15
C ILE A 160 37.22 19.59 -21.84
N ASP A 161 36.11 20.10 -21.29
CA ASP A 161 35.46 19.53 -20.11
C ASP A 161 34.25 18.70 -20.53
N PRO A 162 34.28 17.36 -20.35
CA PRO A 162 33.17 16.51 -20.70
C PRO A 162 31.92 16.71 -19.83
N SER A 163 32.02 17.27 -18.62
CA SER A 163 30.90 17.49 -17.70
C SER A 163 29.90 16.31 -17.66
N ASP A 164 28.60 16.54 -17.91
CA ASP A 164 27.52 15.54 -17.93
C ASP A 164 27.31 14.82 -19.27
N THR A 165 28.09 15.12 -20.31
CA THR A 165 27.88 14.58 -21.67
C THR A 165 27.95 13.06 -21.74
N HIS A 166 28.76 12.43 -20.88
CA HIS A 166 28.84 10.98 -20.79
C HIS A 166 27.54 10.35 -20.24
N LEU A 167 26.81 11.03 -19.34
CA LEU A 167 25.51 10.58 -18.84
C LEU A 167 24.45 10.63 -19.95
N HIS A 168 24.48 11.65 -20.81
CA HIS A 168 23.61 11.74 -21.98
C HIS A 168 23.90 10.65 -23.01
N ALA A 169 25.17 10.39 -23.31
CA ALA A 169 25.56 9.28 -24.18
C ALA A 169 25.06 7.93 -23.64
N ILE A 170 25.08 7.74 -22.32
CA ILE A 170 24.55 6.55 -21.63
C ILE A 170 23.02 6.47 -21.74
N ARG A 171 22.31 7.56 -21.46
CA ARG A 171 20.85 7.67 -21.59
C ARG A 171 20.38 7.22 -22.97
N ASP A 172 21.09 7.66 -24.01
CA ASP A 172 20.73 7.43 -25.41
C ASP A 172 21.29 6.11 -25.99
N ASN A 173 21.88 5.26 -25.14
CA ASN A 173 22.46 3.96 -25.50
C ASN A 173 23.61 4.02 -26.53
N GLN A 174 24.40 5.09 -26.50
CA GLN A 174 25.52 5.29 -27.43
C GLN A 174 26.82 4.69 -26.88
N VAL A 175 26.92 3.36 -26.92
CA VAL A 175 28.01 2.60 -26.28
C VAL A 175 29.41 3.09 -26.65
N ARG A 176 29.69 3.28 -27.94
CA ARG A 176 31.03 3.67 -28.41
C ARG A 176 31.41 5.09 -27.97
N ILE A 177 30.47 6.03 -28.08
CA ILE A 177 30.65 7.43 -27.70
C ILE A 177 30.84 7.55 -26.19
N ALA A 178 30.02 6.85 -25.39
CA ALA A 178 30.18 6.81 -23.94
C ALA A 178 31.56 6.28 -23.52
N VAL A 179 32.04 5.20 -24.14
CA VAL A 179 33.38 4.63 -23.84
C VAL A 179 34.51 5.60 -24.20
N LEU A 180 34.40 6.32 -25.32
CA LEU A 180 35.37 7.36 -25.70
C LEU A 180 35.44 8.49 -24.66
N ILE A 181 34.29 8.98 -24.22
CA ILE A 181 34.22 10.05 -23.22
C ILE A 181 34.74 9.55 -21.87
N LEU A 182 34.38 8.33 -21.44
CA LEU A 182 34.88 7.75 -20.18
C LEU A 182 36.39 7.54 -20.20
N ASN A 183 36.98 7.14 -21.34
CA ASN A 183 38.43 7.08 -21.49
C ASN A 183 39.08 8.45 -21.29
N LYS A 184 38.52 9.49 -21.92
CA LYS A 184 39.03 10.86 -21.78
C LYS A 184 38.92 11.37 -20.33
N LEU A 185 37.83 11.08 -19.64
CA LEU A 185 37.67 11.42 -18.21
C LEU A 185 38.76 10.79 -17.35
N ASN A 186 39.11 9.53 -17.62
CA ASN A 186 40.17 8.84 -16.91
C ASN A 186 41.59 9.36 -17.26
N GLU A 187 41.79 9.83 -18.50
CA GLU A 187 43.02 10.52 -18.91
C GLU A 187 43.19 11.87 -18.21
N LEU A 188 42.11 12.65 -18.06
CA LEU A 188 42.12 13.94 -17.39
C LEU A 188 42.43 13.81 -15.90
N THR A 189 41.74 12.91 -15.20
CA THR A 189 42.01 12.61 -13.79
C THR A 189 41.65 11.16 -13.49
N PRO A 190 42.60 10.35 -12.98
CA PRO A 190 42.31 8.96 -12.66
C PRO A 190 41.22 8.88 -11.59
N GLY A 191 40.14 8.19 -11.93
CA GLY A 191 38.99 8.00 -11.04
C GLY A 191 37.83 8.98 -11.22
N LEU A 192 37.95 9.99 -12.10
CA LEU A 192 36.86 10.93 -12.40
C LEU A 192 35.64 10.22 -13.02
N GLU A 193 35.84 9.08 -13.69
CA GLU A 193 34.75 8.25 -14.24
C GLU A 193 33.81 7.70 -13.14
N TYR A 194 34.27 7.56 -11.89
CA TYR A 194 33.45 7.05 -10.77
C TYR A 194 32.78 8.16 -9.97
N ALA A 195 33.24 9.41 -10.15
CA ALA A 195 32.67 10.54 -9.43
C ALA A 195 31.26 10.84 -9.96
N GLY A 196 30.37 11.22 -9.05
CA GLY A 196 29.06 11.72 -9.42
C GLY A 196 29.19 13.09 -10.07
N VAL A 197 28.37 13.35 -11.08
CA VAL A 197 28.35 14.67 -11.74
C VAL A 197 27.60 15.66 -10.86
N THR A 198 28.18 16.85 -10.66
CA THR A 198 27.59 17.95 -9.89
C THR A 198 27.12 19.06 -10.83
N HIS A 199 26.04 19.77 -10.47
CA HIS A 199 25.52 20.93 -11.18
C HIS A 199 24.98 20.64 -12.60
N SER A 200 24.49 19.43 -12.84
CA SER A 200 23.76 19.13 -14.07
C SER A 200 22.34 19.70 -13.99
N PRO A 201 21.82 20.33 -15.07
CA PRO A 201 20.44 20.76 -15.14
C PRO A 201 19.46 19.57 -15.33
N ASP A 202 19.94 18.49 -15.94
CA ASP A 202 19.12 17.34 -16.36
C ASP A 202 19.16 16.18 -15.36
N PHE A 203 20.26 16.03 -14.61
CA PHE A 203 20.45 14.95 -13.66
C PHE A 203 20.59 15.47 -12.22
N PRO A 204 20.15 14.70 -11.21
CA PRO A 204 20.44 15.01 -9.82
C PRO A 204 21.94 15.11 -9.55
N ASP A 205 22.33 15.93 -8.57
CA ASP A 205 23.71 16.00 -8.12
C ASP A 205 24.22 14.63 -7.64
N ASP A 206 25.51 14.38 -7.85
CA ASP A 206 26.22 13.14 -7.54
C ASP A 206 25.77 11.90 -8.34
N THR A 207 25.07 12.09 -9.46
CA THR A 207 24.61 11.00 -10.32
C THR A 207 25.80 10.25 -10.95
N THR A 208 25.82 8.92 -10.78
CA THR A 208 26.87 8.06 -11.35
C THR A 208 26.48 7.49 -12.73
N PRO A 209 27.46 7.21 -13.61
CA PRO A 209 27.21 6.61 -14.93
C PRO A 209 26.40 5.31 -14.86
N LEU A 210 26.68 4.46 -13.87
CA LEU A 210 25.99 3.20 -13.67
C LEU A 210 24.54 3.40 -13.19
N ALA A 211 24.28 4.41 -12.36
CA ALA A 211 22.92 4.74 -11.95
C ALA A 211 22.05 5.14 -13.14
N VAL A 212 22.56 5.98 -14.05
CA VAL A 212 21.87 6.34 -15.30
C VAL A 212 21.64 5.12 -16.18
N ALA A 213 22.68 4.32 -16.44
CA ALA A 213 22.57 3.12 -17.27
C ALA A 213 21.51 2.14 -16.75
N ALA A 214 21.49 1.95 -15.42
CA ALA A 214 20.53 1.10 -14.73
C ALA A 214 19.12 1.68 -14.78
N GLN A 215 18.92 2.97 -14.52
CA GLN A 215 17.60 3.61 -14.57
C GLN A 215 16.93 3.48 -15.93
N TYR A 216 17.67 3.71 -17.02
CA TYR A 216 17.16 3.58 -18.39
C TYR A 216 17.18 2.14 -18.92
N GLY A 217 17.63 1.15 -18.14
CA GLY A 217 17.62 -0.27 -18.49
C GLY A 217 18.49 -0.62 -19.70
N ARG A 218 19.64 0.05 -19.87
CA ARG A 218 20.54 -0.18 -21.02
C ARG A 218 21.44 -1.39 -20.79
N PHE A 219 21.02 -2.57 -21.25
CA PHE A 219 21.69 -3.85 -21.01
C PHE A 219 23.21 -3.83 -21.32
N GLU A 220 23.60 -3.46 -22.54
CA GLU A 220 25.01 -3.45 -22.97
C GLU A 220 25.87 -2.46 -22.16
N MET A 221 25.30 -1.31 -21.81
CA MET A 221 26.02 -0.28 -21.06
C MET A 221 26.28 -0.72 -19.62
N ILE A 222 25.30 -1.35 -18.97
CA ILE A 222 25.47 -1.87 -17.61
C ILE A 222 26.59 -2.91 -17.58
N ASP A 223 26.65 -3.81 -18.58
CA ASP A 223 27.71 -4.83 -18.66
C ASP A 223 29.10 -4.21 -18.82
N ILE A 224 29.25 -3.18 -19.68
CA ILE A 224 30.53 -2.49 -19.88
C ILE A 224 30.95 -1.74 -18.62
N LEU A 225 30.05 -1.02 -17.97
CA LEU A 225 30.33 -0.28 -16.74
C LEU A 225 30.66 -1.24 -15.58
N ARG A 226 29.99 -2.39 -15.49
CA ARG A 226 30.35 -3.43 -14.51
C ARG A 226 31.70 -4.05 -14.79
N PHE A 227 32.05 -4.30 -16.07
CA PHE A 227 33.38 -4.77 -16.44
C PHE A 227 34.48 -3.77 -16.04
N ARG A 228 34.16 -2.47 -16.09
CA ARG A 228 34.99 -1.37 -15.58
C ARG A 228 34.97 -1.19 -14.06
N ARG A 229 34.27 -2.05 -13.30
CA ARG A 229 34.16 -2.01 -11.83
C ARG A 229 33.39 -0.82 -11.26
N HIS A 230 32.46 -0.22 -12.00
CA HIS A 230 31.48 0.67 -11.39
C HIS A 230 30.58 -0.15 -10.45
N ILE A 231 30.31 0.39 -9.26
CA ILE A 231 29.45 -0.23 -8.24
C ILE A 231 28.36 0.77 -7.87
N LEU A 232 27.11 0.33 -7.94
CA LEU A 232 25.97 1.11 -7.48
C LEU A 232 25.70 0.76 -6.01
N GLN A 233 25.96 1.71 -5.12
CA GLN A 233 25.68 1.52 -3.70
C GLN A 233 24.21 1.73 -3.41
N LYS A 234 23.65 0.85 -2.57
CA LYS A 234 22.27 0.99 -2.12
C LYS A 234 22.17 2.15 -1.12
N PRO A 235 21.25 3.12 -1.32
CA PRO A 235 21.12 4.24 -0.42
C PRO A 235 20.47 3.78 0.89
N HIS A 236 20.75 4.50 1.97
CA HIS A 236 20.09 4.27 3.24
C HIS A 236 18.60 4.64 3.13
N PRO A 237 17.71 3.85 3.77
CA PRO A 237 16.28 4.14 3.75
C PRO A 237 15.97 5.48 4.42
N PRO A 238 14.93 6.22 3.98
CA PRO A 238 14.45 7.44 4.64
C PRO A 238 14.24 7.28 6.15
N SER A 239 13.81 6.09 6.57
CA SER A 239 13.61 5.71 7.97
C SER A 239 14.89 5.55 8.79
N CYS A 240 16.08 5.48 8.16
CA CYS A 240 17.35 5.34 8.85
C CYS A 240 17.73 6.62 9.61
N ASN A 241 18.36 6.49 10.78
CA ASN A 241 18.85 7.62 11.58
C ASN A 241 20.29 7.40 12.08
N CYS A 242 21.18 6.90 11.21
CA CYS A 242 22.58 6.69 11.58
C CYS A 242 23.35 8.01 11.76
N ASP A 243 24.26 8.03 12.73
CA ASP A 243 25.06 9.21 13.08
C ASP A 243 26.13 9.54 12.04
N GLU A 244 26.59 8.54 11.29
CA GLU A 244 27.74 8.68 10.38
C GLU A 244 27.38 9.35 9.04
N VAL A 245 26.17 9.10 8.50
CA VAL A 245 25.78 9.52 7.14
C VAL A 245 24.46 10.29 7.14
N CYS A 246 23.37 9.67 7.60
CA CYS A 246 22.02 10.24 7.40
C CYS A 246 21.71 11.47 8.25
N LYS A 247 22.33 11.62 9.44
CA LYS A 247 22.20 12.85 10.24
C LYS A 247 22.96 14.02 9.62
N PRO A 248 24.27 13.91 9.33
CA PRO A 248 25.00 15.03 8.73
C PRO A 248 24.45 15.42 7.36
N GLU A 249 23.98 14.47 6.54
CA GLU A 249 23.33 14.79 5.25
C GLU A 249 22.03 15.58 5.42
N ARG A 250 21.20 15.26 6.43
CA ARG A 250 19.96 16.00 6.70
C ARG A 250 20.19 17.37 7.34
N GLU A 251 21.27 17.52 8.11
CA GLU A 251 21.60 18.79 8.76
C GLU A 251 22.31 19.76 7.80
N LYS A 252 23.10 19.25 6.84
CA LYS A 252 23.93 20.07 5.94
C LYS A 252 23.40 20.16 4.52
N GLY A 253 22.70 19.14 4.04
CA GLY A 253 22.19 19.07 2.66
C GLY A 253 20.82 19.72 2.50
N ASP A 254 20.48 20.05 1.25
CA ASP A 254 19.09 20.36 0.91
C ASP A 254 18.26 19.07 0.93
N ILE A 255 17.11 19.14 1.58
CA ILE A 255 16.22 17.99 1.80
C ILE A 255 15.72 17.47 0.45
N VAL A 256 15.35 18.37 -0.46
CA VAL A 256 14.76 18.01 -1.75
C VAL A 256 15.78 17.33 -2.67
N THR A 257 17.02 17.81 -2.71
CA THR A 257 18.07 17.19 -3.55
C THR A 257 18.41 15.79 -3.04
N LEU A 258 18.53 15.63 -1.72
CA LEU A 258 18.78 14.33 -1.09
C LEU A 258 17.67 13.32 -1.40
N GLU A 259 16.41 13.72 -1.27
CA GLU A 259 15.27 12.83 -1.53
C GLU A 259 15.14 12.45 -3.00
N LYS A 260 15.32 13.41 -3.92
CA LYS A 260 15.34 13.14 -5.37
C LYS A 260 16.47 12.21 -5.77
N MET A 261 17.67 12.40 -5.21
CA MET A 261 18.80 11.52 -5.48
C MET A 261 18.57 10.11 -4.94
N ARG A 262 18.01 10.00 -3.74
CA ARG A 262 17.62 8.70 -3.16
C ARG A 262 16.61 7.96 -4.04
N LEU A 263 15.57 8.66 -4.50
CA LEU A 263 14.55 8.10 -5.40
C LEU A 263 15.16 7.66 -6.74
N PHE A 264 16.06 8.47 -7.29
CA PHE A 264 16.78 8.17 -8.52
C PHE A 264 17.60 6.88 -8.40
N ILE A 265 18.38 6.73 -7.33
CA ILE A 265 19.17 5.51 -7.10
C ILE A 265 18.25 4.30 -6.86
N TYR A 266 17.16 4.46 -6.13
CA TYR A 266 16.21 3.37 -5.93
C TYR A 266 15.58 2.91 -7.25
N SER A 267 15.19 3.85 -8.12
CA SER A 267 14.70 3.57 -9.47
C SER A 267 15.74 2.82 -10.31
N ALA A 268 17.02 3.19 -10.20
CA ALA A 268 18.12 2.50 -10.87
C ALA A 268 18.29 1.05 -10.37
N ILE A 269 18.30 0.82 -9.05
CA ILE A 269 18.47 -0.51 -8.46
C ILE A 269 17.26 -1.41 -8.73
N SER A 270 16.06 -0.84 -8.80
CA SER A 270 14.83 -1.58 -9.03
C SER A 270 14.58 -1.91 -10.50
N ASN A 271 15.37 -1.36 -11.43
CA ASN A 271 15.15 -1.60 -12.86
C ASN A 271 15.29 -3.10 -13.18
N PRO A 272 14.32 -3.71 -13.90
CA PRO A 272 14.32 -5.12 -14.26
C PRO A 272 15.62 -5.62 -14.90
N VAL A 273 16.20 -4.83 -15.80
CA VAL A 273 17.42 -5.20 -16.55
C VAL A 273 18.62 -5.29 -15.62
N TYR A 274 18.75 -4.32 -14.70
CA TYR A 274 19.81 -4.29 -13.70
C TYR A 274 19.69 -5.48 -12.73
N LEU A 275 18.47 -5.78 -12.25
CA LEU A 275 18.21 -6.93 -11.38
C LEU A 275 18.58 -8.26 -12.05
N CYS A 276 18.23 -8.43 -13.32
CA CYS A 276 18.54 -9.65 -14.08
C CYS A 276 20.04 -9.92 -14.25
N GLN A 277 20.87 -8.88 -14.32
CA GLN A 277 22.31 -9.01 -14.51
C GLN A 277 23.09 -9.13 -13.20
N THR A 278 22.58 -8.56 -12.11
CA THR A 278 23.33 -8.43 -10.84
C THR A 278 22.98 -9.50 -9.81
N GLU A 279 21.73 -9.94 -9.77
CA GLU A 279 21.23 -10.83 -8.72
C GLU A 279 21.07 -12.27 -9.25
N GLU A 280 21.49 -13.27 -8.47
CA GLU A 280 21.31 -14.69 -8.82
C GLU A 280 19.84 -15.12 -8.79
N ASP A 281 19.05 -14.50 -7.89
CA ASP A 281 17.63 -14.77 -7.66
C ASP A 281 16.82 -13.47 -7.78
N PRO A 282 16.52 -13.03 -9.02
CA PRO A 282 15.87 -11.75 -9.26
C PRO A 282 14.45 -11.69 -8.68
N ILE A 283 13.75 -12.82 -8.57
CA ILE A 283 12.39 -12.89 -7.98
C ILE A 283 12.45 -12.58 -6.49
N LEU A 284 13.38 -13.21 -5.76
CA LEU A 284 13.53 -12.94 -4.34
C LEU A 284 13.90 -11.48 -4.08
N LYS A 285 14.85 -10.94 -4.86
CA LYS A 285 15.25 -9.55 -4.73
C LYS A 285 14.09 -8.60 -5.01
N ALA A 286 13.29 -8.89 -6.03
CA ALA A 286 12.09 -8.11 -6.34
C ALA A 286 11.09 -8.11 -5.17
N PHE A 287 10.86 -9.24 -4.52
CA PHE A 287 9.99 -9.30 -3.33
C PHE A 287 10.53 -8.47 -2.16
N GLN A 288 11.84 -8.50 -1.94
CA GLN A 288 12.48 -7.70 -0.88
C GLN A 288 12.38 -6.19 -1.17
N LEU A 289 12.71 -5.77 -2.40
CA LEU A 289 12.67 -4.36 -2.80
C LEU A 289 11.25 -3.80 -2.79
N SER A 290 10.26 -4.53 -3.30
CA SER A 290 8.87 -4.08 -3.28
C SER A 290 8.33 -3.91 -1.85
N ALA A 291 8.68 -4.82 -0.93
CA ALA A 291 8.31 -4.69 0.47
C ALA A 291 9.02 -3.52 1.16
N GLU A 292 10.30 -3.30 0.84
CA GLU A 292 11.05 -2.14 1.32
C GLU A 292 10.44 -0.83 0.82
N PHE A 293 10.16 -0.70 -0.48
CA PHE A 293 9.53 0.50 -1.05
C PHE A 293 8.13 0.74 -0.48
N SER A 294 7.34 -0.31 -0.25
CA SER A 294 6.04 -0.18 0.40
C SER A 294 6.16 0.36 1.83
N LYS A 295 7.20 -0.05 2.57
CA LYS A 295 7.48 0.45 3.92
C LYS A 295 7.96 1.91 3.87
N GLU A 296 8.90 2.24 2.99
CA GLU A 296 9.42 3.61 2.87
C GLU A 296 8.35 4.58 2.35
N ALA A 297 7.46 4.16 1.44
CA ALA A 297 6.30 4.95 1.03
C ALA A 297 5.40 5.32 2.23
N SER A 298 5.22 4.42 3.19
CA SER A 298 4.41 4.72 4.39
C SER A 298 5.08 5.73 5.34
N PHE A 299 6.40 5.85 5.27
CA PHE A 299 7.20 6.77 6.08
C PHE A 299 7.27 8.16 5.42
N ASP A 300 7.57 8.21 4.13
CA ASP A 300 7.68 9.43 3.31
C ASP A 300 6.35 9.69 2.58
N LYS A 301 5.55 10.61 3.11
CA LYS A 301 4.19 10.86 2.60
C LYS A 301 4.20 11.72 1.34
N GLU A 302 5.22 12.56 1.20
CA GLU A 302 5.43 13.48 0.10
C GLU A 302 5.73 12.72 -1.19
N PHE A 303 6.60 11.70 -1.12
CA PHE A 303 6.96 10.82 -2.25
C PHE A 303 6.26 9.46 -2.24
N TYR A 304 5.16 9.33 -1.46
CA TYR A 304 4.33 8.12 -1.43
C TYR A 304 3.98 7.57 -2.84
N PRO A 305 3.49 8.37 -3.81
CA PRO A 305 3.11 7.82 -5.12
C PRO A 305 4.30 7.25 -5.89
N ASP A 306 5.47 7.86 -5.79
CA ASP A 306 6.67 7.45 -6.54
C ASP A 306 7.24 6.14 -5.98
N TYR A 307 7.39 6.04 -4.65
CA TYR A 307 7.79 4.78 -4.00
C TYR A 307 6.78 3.66 -4.24
N LYS A 308 5.49 3.99 -4.24
CA LYS A 308 4.44 3.00 -4.52
C LYS A 308 4.50 2.53 -5.97
N ALA A 309 4.75 3.43 -6.93
CA ALA A 309 4.98 3.08 -8.32
C ALA A 309 6.18 2.15 -8.49
N LEU A 310 7.33 2.47 -7.88
CA LEU A 310 8.51 1.59 -7.89
C LEU A 310 8.22 0.21 -7.29
N SER A 311 7.48 0.16 -6.17
CA SER A 311 7.04 -1.10 -5.57
C SER A 311 6.19 -1.93 -6.54
N ASP A 312 5.28 -1.29 -7.26
CA ASP A 312 4.36 -1.96 -8.17
C ASP A 312 5.09 -2.43 -9.45
N GLU A 313 6.04 -1.65 -9.97
CA GLU A 313 6.92 -2.02 -11.10
C GLU A 313 7.75 -3.27 -10.78
N VAL A 314 8.38 -3.32 -9.60
CA VAL A 314 9.17 -4.48 -9.17
C VAL A 314 8.29 -5.72 -8.97
N SER A 315 7.08 -5.54 -8.44
CA SER A 315 6.11 -6.63 -8.28
C SER A 315 5.62 -7.16 -9.64
N GLN A 316 5.42 -6.26 -10.60
CA GLN A 316 5.09 -6.60 -11.98
C GLN A 316 6.25 -7.34 -12.65
N PHE A 317 7.50 -6.90 -12.48
CA PHE A 317 8.67 -7.59 -13.00
C PHE A 317 8.74 -9.06 -12.56
N ALA A 318 8.54 -9.34 -11.26
CA ALA A 318 8.50 -10.71 -10.77
C ALA A 318 7.37 -11.53 -11.42
N THR A 319 6.24 -10.89 -11.73
CA THR A 319 5.09 -11.49 -12.41
C THR A 319 5.38 -11.76 -13.89
N GLU A 320 6.05 -10.83 -14.59
CA GLU A 320 6.46 -11.00 -16.00
C GLU A 320 7.54 -12.09 -16.16
N LEU A 321 8.41 -12.25 -15.16
CA LEU A 321 9.44 -13.29 -15.19
C LEU A 321 8.84 -14.70 -15.07
N ILE A 322 7.82 -14.89 -14.22
CA ILE A 322 7.11 -16.17 -14.11
C ILE A 322 6.17 -16.44 -15.30
N ASP A 323 5.69 -15.40 -15.98
CA ASP A 323 4.96 -15.51 -17.26
C ASP A 323 5.85 -16.11 -18.37
N CYS A 324 7.17 -15.93 -18.30
CA CYS A 324 8.11 -16.52 -19.25
C CYS A 324 8.32 -18.05 -19.09
N ALA A 325 7.77 -18.64 -18.03
CA ALA A 325 7.79 -20.08 -17.83
C ALA A 325 6.82 -20.79 -18.78
N ARG A 326 7.29 -21.84 -19.45
CA ARG A 326 6.53 -22.58 -20.47
C ARG A 326 5.97 -23.90 -19.98
N THR A 327 6.55 -24.45 -18.91
CA THR A 327 6.14 -25.75 -18.36
C THR A 327 5.78 -25.61 -16.89
N ALA A 328 4.85 -26.46 -16.44
CA ALA A 328 4.48 -26.53 -15.03
C ALA A 328 5.69 -26.88 -14.15
N GLU A 329 6.66 -27.65 -14.66
CA GLU A 329 7.87 -28.01 -13.93
C GLU A 329 8.86 -26.84 -13.76
N GLU A 330 8.98 -25.95 -14.75
CA GLU A 330 9.75 -24.70 -14.60
C GLU A 330 9.15 -23.84 -13.46
N VAL A 331 7.82 -23.66 -13.46
CA VAL A 331 7.11 -22.91 -12.40
C VAL A 331 7.24 -23.63 -11.05
N ARG A 332 7.13 -24.96 -11.03
CA ARG A 332 7.29 -25.77 -9.82
C ARG A 332 8.69 -25.60 -9.23
N CYS A 333 9.72 -25.61 -10.06
CA CYS A 333 11.10 -25.39 -9.65
C CYS A 333 11.27 -24.02 -8.96
N VAL A 334 10.72 -22.96 -9.55
CA VAL A 334 10.74 -21.62 -8.94
C VAL A 334 10.01 -21.58 -7.59
N LEU A 335 8.85 -22.23 -7.50
CA LEU A 335 8.01 -22.21 -6.29
C LEU A 335 8.55 -23.10 -5.15
N ARG A 336 9.32 -24.15 -5.47
CA ARG A 336 9.94 -25.07 -4.50
C ARG A 336 11.16 -24.48 -3.80
N GLN A 337 11.70 -23.38 -4.32
CA GLN A 337 12.92 -22.79 -3.81
C GLN A 337 12.77 -22.28 -2.37
N ILE A 338 13.77 -22.58 -1.53
CA ILE A 338 13.77 -22.29 -0.08
C ILE A 338 14.56 -21.00 0.25
N THR A 339 15.33 -20.45 -0.69
CA THR A 339 16.13 -19.23 -0.47
C THR A 339 15.27 -18.08 0.06
N GLY A 340 15.75 -17.45 1.14
CA GLY A 340 15.05 -16.37 1.84
C GLY A 340 13.96 -16.81 2.83
N PHE A 341 13.59 -18.09 2.89
CA PHE A 341 12.55 -18.59 3.79
C PHE A 341 13.06 -18.87 5.22
N GLY A 342 14.38 -19.03 5.41
CA GLY A 342 15.06 -19.12 6.72
C GLY A 342 14.59 -20.26 7.65
N ARG A 343 13.75 -21.17 7.14
CA ARG A 343 13.00 -22.18 7.89
C ARG A 343 12.85 -23.45 7.07
N THR A 344 12.73 -24.59 7.74
CA THR A 344 12.17 -25.79 7.12
C THR A 344 10.65 -25.67 7.03
N SER A 345 10.07 -25.58 5.82
CA SER A 345 8.63 -25.76 5.65
C SER A 345 8.28 -27.21 5.30
N SER A 346 7.28 -27.78 5.97
CA SER A 346 6.63 -29.02 5.49
C SER A 346 5.81 -28.81 4.21
N PHE A 347 5.60 -27.56 3.81
CA PHE A 347 4.86 -27.19 2.61
C PHE A 347 5.72 -27.37 1.36
N GLU A 348 5.09 -27.86 0.28
CA GLU A 348 5.79 -28.17 -0.98
C GLU A 348 6.29 -26.92 -1.71
N TYR A 349 5.67 -25.75 -1.50
CA TYR A 349 5.99 -24.50 -2.19
C TYR A 349 6.38 -23.36 -1.24
N PRO A 350 7.58 -23.38 -0.63
CA PRO A 350 8.04 -22.34 0.30
C PRO A 350 8.03 -20.93 -0.30
N ARG A 351 8.42 -20.78 -1.57
CA ARG A 351 8.42 -19.46 -2.25
C ARG A 351 7.02 -18.87 -2.36
N LEU A 352 5.99 -19.70 -2.53
CA LEU A 352 4.61 -19.22 -2.55
C LEU A 352 4.22 -18.60 -1.19
N LEU A 353 4.63 -19.23 -0.08
CA LEU A 353 4.44 -18.67 1.26
C LEU A 353 5.17 -17.34 1.41
N LEU A 354 6.40 -17.25 0.89
CA LEU A 354 7.18 -16.01 0.90
C LEU A 354 6.51 -14.91 0.08
N ALA A 355 5.95 -15.23 -1.09
CA ALA A 355 5.20 -14.29 -1.92
C ALA A 355 3.93 -13.79 -1.21
N LEU A 356 3.23 -14.65 -0.47
CA LEU A 356 2.12 -14.25 0.40
C LEU A 356 2.60 -13.34 1.54
N ASP A 357 3.77 -13.63 2.13
CA ASP A 357 4.32 -12.85 3.24
C ASP A 357 4.74 -11.44 2.85
N TYR A 358 5.29 -11.27 1.65
CA TYR A 358 5.61 -9.98 1.03
C TYR A 358 4.43 -9.34 0.28
N GLU A 359 3.21 -9.86 0.44
CA GLU A 359 1.98 -9.34 -0.18
C GLU A 359 2.05 -9.16 -1.71
N GLN A 360 2.71 -10.09 -2.40
CA GLN A 360 2.93 -10.07 -3.85
C GLN A 360 1.68 -10.54 -4.62
N LYS A 361 0.67 -9.66 -4.65
CA LYS A 361 -0.68 -9.96 -5.17
C LYS A 361 -0.69 -10.41 -6.62
N THR A 362 -0.02 -9.70 -7.51
CA THR A 362 0.00 -9.98 -8.97
C THR A 362 0.72 -11.29 -9.28
N PHE A 363 1.84 -11.55 -8.62
CA PHE A 363 2.61 -12.78 -8.78
C PHE A 363 1.80 -14.01 -8.39
N VAL A 364 1.13 -13.95 -7.23
CA VAL A 364 0.29 -15.05 -6.74
C VAL A 364 -0.94 -15.24 -7.64
N ALA A 365 -1.55 -14.16 -8.11
CA ALA A 365 -2.72 -14.22 -8.99
C ALA A 365 -2.40 -14.70 -10.42
N HIS A 366 -1.13 -14.83 -10.78
CA HIS A 366 -0.71 -15.23 -12.11
C HIS A 366 -1.27 -16.62 -12.50
N PRO A 367 -1.83 -16.78 -13.73
CA PRO A 367 -2.44 -18.05 -14.16
C PRO A 367 -1.54 -19.28 -14.00
N ASN A 368 -0.24 -19.17 -14.32
CA ASN A 368 0.71 -20.28 -14.19
C ASN A 368 0.87 -20.74 -12.74
N VAL A 369 0.91 -19.80 -11.79
CA VAL A 369 1.00 -20.10 -10.35
C VAL A 369 -0.32 -20.69 -9.87
N GLN A 370 -1.45 -20.09 -10.26
CA GLN A 370 -2.79 -20.56 -9.90
C GLN A 370 -3.08 -21.96 -10.41
N GLN A 371 -2.61 -22.33 -11.60
CA GLN A 371 -2.76 -23.69 -12.12
C GLN A 371 -2.05 -24.72 -11.23
N LEU A 372 -0.85 -24.40 -10.73
CA LEU A 372 -0.14 -25.27 -9.79
C LEU A 372 -0.83 -25.33 -8.42
N VAL A 373 -1.29 -24.19 -7.89
CA VAL A 373 -2.04 -24.14 -6.63
C VAL A 373 -3.33 -24.94 -6.73
N GLU A 374 -4.09 -24.79 -7.82
CA GLU A 374 -5.32 -25.54 -8.08
C GLU A 374 -5.04 -27.04 -8.27
N SER A 375 -3.95 -27.39 -8.97
CA SER A 375 -3.55 -28.79 -9.13
C SER A 375 -3.22 -29.43 -7.78
N LYS A 376 -2.58 -28.68 -6.86
CA LYS A 376 -2.28 -29.15 -5.51
C LYS A 376 -3.52 -29.19 -4.62
N TRP A 377 -4.46 -28.26 -4.80
CA TRP A 377 -5.72 -28.20 -4.08
C TRP A 377 -6.59 -29.43 -4.35
N ILE A 378 -6.70 -29.81 -5.63
CA ILE A 378 -7.52 -30.93 -6.10
C ILE A 378 -6.78 -32.27 -5.96
N ASP A 379 -5.46 -32.26 -6.08
CA ASP A 379 -4.59 -33.43 -6.09
C ASP A 379 -5.13 -34.52 -7.04
N THR A 380 -5.59 -35.66 -6.52
CA THR A 380 -6.09 -36.78 -7.34
C THR A 380 -7.58 -36.70 -7.71
N TRP A 381 -8.36 -35.74 -7.19
CA TRP A 381 -9.83 -35.72 -7.34
C TRP A 381 -10.34 -34.87 -8.51
N HIS A 382 -9.97 -35.23 -9.75
CA HIS A 382 -10.30 -34.44 -10.94
C HIS A 382 -11.81 -34.23 -11.19
N GLU A 383 -12.67 -35.16 -10.77
CA GLU A 383 -14.12 -35.02 -10.90
C GLU A 383 -14.65 -33.74 -10.23
N TRP A 384 -14.04 -33.30 -9.13
CA TRP A 384 -14.46 -32.11 -8.40
C TRP A 384 -14.46 -30.85 -9.28
N LYS A 385 -13.49 -30.74 -10.19
CA LYS A 385 -13.36 -29.60 -11.10
C LYS A 385 -14.55 -29.48 -12.05
N VAL A 386 -15.06 -30.62 -12.52
CA VAL A 386 -16.11 -30.72 -13.55
C VAL A 386 -17.51 -30.53 -12.98
N ARG A 387 -17.72 -30.69 -11.67
CA ARG A 387 -19.06 -30.59 -11.05
C ARG A 387 -19.61 -29.16 -11.07
N ASN A 388 -20.91 -29.05 -11.34
CA ASN A 388 -21.67 -27.80 -11.22
C ASN A 388 -21.65 -27.25 -9.79
N THR A 389 -21.74 -25.92 -9.64
CA THR A 389 -21.74 -25.24 -8.33
C THR A 389 -22.83 -25.77 -7.39
N LEU A 390 -24.05 -26.00 -7.90
CA LEU A 390 -25.14 -26.59 -7.11
C LEU A 390 -24.80 -27.98 -6.59
N LEU A 391 -24.16 -28.82 -7.41
CA LEU A 391 -23.77 -30.17 -7.01
C LEU A 391 -22.63 -30.13 -5.99
N LYS A 392 -21.70 -29.17 -6.12
CA LYS A 392 -20.66 -28.91 -5.11
C LYS A 392 -21.28 -28.54 -3.77
N CYS A 393 -22.25 -27.62 -3.73
CA CYS A 393 -22.97 -27.26 -2.51
C CYS A 393 -23.73 -28.47 -1.92
N LEU A 394 -24.40 -29.26 -2.76
CA LEU A 394 -25.14 -30.44 -2.31
C LEU A 394 -24.24 -31.51 -1.69
N THR A 395 -22.95 -31.57 -2.05
CA THR A 395 -22.00 -32.54 -1.47
C THR A 395 -21.69 -32.30 0.01
N ILE A 396 -22.02 -31.14 0.57
CA ILE A 396 -21.84 -30.82 2.00
C ILE A 396 -22.82 -31.65 2.87
N ILE A 397 -24.06 -31.84 2.41
CA ILE A 397 -25.10 -32.57 3.17
C ILE A 397 -24.71 -34.02 3.49
N PRO A 398 -24.33 -34.87 2.52
CA PRO A 398 -23.89 -36.23 2.84
C PRO A 398 -22.59 -36.24 3.65
N ARG A 399 -21.75 -35.18 3.53
CA ARG A 399 -20.52 -35.07 4.32
C ARG A 399 -20.80 -34.97 5.81
N ILE A 400 -21.84 -34.23 6.22
CA ILE A 400 -22.28 -34.10 7.61
C ILE A 400 -22.51 -35.47 8.25
N GLY A 401 -23.23 -36.36 7.56
CA GLY A 401 -23.49 -37.72 8.06
C GLY A 401 -22.26 -38.64 8.02
N MET A 402 -21.34 -38.42 7.08
CA MET A 402 -20.15 -39.26 6.89
C MET A 402 -18.97 -38.90 7.82
N LEU A 403 -18.98 -37.73 8.48
CA LEU A 403 -17.89 -37.26 9.34
C LEU A 403 -17.44 -38.28 10.42
N PRO A 404 -18.34 -38.94 11.19
CA PRO A 404 -17.93 -39.93 12.18
C PRO A 404 -17.18 -41.13 11.56
N ILE A 405 -17.60 -41.56 10.36
CA ILE A 405 -16.96 -42.64 9.62
C ILE A 405 -15.56 -42.22 9.16
N MET A 406 -15.39 -40.97 8.71
CA MET A 406 -14.08 -40.44 8.31
C MET A 406 -13.09 -40.42 9.47
N VAL A 407 -13.54 -39.97 10.66
CA VAL A 407 -12.73 -39.95 11.87
C VAL A 407 -12.30 -41.37 12.24
N PHE A 408 -13.22 -42.33 12.18
CA PHE A 408 -12.95 -43.74 12.47
C PHE A 408 -11.91 -44.36 11.53
N VAL A 409 -12.06 -44.14 10.21
CA VAL A 409 -11.11 -44.61 9.19
C VAL A 409 -9.72 -44.00 9.39
N MET A 410 -9.66 -42.71 9.73
CA MET A 410 -8.40 -42.01 9.99
C MET A 410 -7.67 -42.51 11.24
N LEU A 411 -8.42 -42.86 12.30
CA LEU A 411 -7.84 -43.30 13.56
C LEU A 411 -7.35 -44.76 13.50
N LEU A 412 -8.07 -45.64 12.80
CA LEU A 412 -7.73 -47.07 12.70
C LEU A 412 -6.78 -47.41 11.56
N ALA A 413 -6.89 -46.71 10.42
CA ALA A 413 -6.15 -47.04 9.20
C ALA A 413 -5.64 -45.77 8.46
N PRO A 414 -4.67 -45.04 9.05
CA PRO A 414 -4.16 -43.78 8.49
C PRO A 414 -3.49 -43.95 7.11
N ASN A 415 -2.96 -45.13 6.80
CA ASN A 415 -2.30 -45.42 5.52
C ASN A 415 -3.25 -45.97 4.44
N SER A 416 -4.56 -46.03 4.71
CA SER A 416 -5.55 -46.55 3.75
C SER A 416 -5.73 -45.62 2.56
N LYS A 417 -6.23 -46.17 1.42
CA LYS A 417 -6.57 -45.37 0.24
C LYS A 417 -7.64 -44.31 0.54
N GLN A 418 -8.60 -44.63 1.42
CA GLN A 418 -9.64 -43.69 1.85
C GLN A 418 -9.07 -42.58 2.75
N ALA A 419 -8.13 -42.90 3.64
CA ALA A 419 -7.46 -41.89 4.46
C ALA A 419 -6.69 -40.89 3.58
N LYS A 420 -5.90 -41.37 2.61
CA LYS A 420 -5.22 -40.50 1.63
C LYS A 420 -6.20 -39.64 0.82
N PHE A 421 -7.37 -40.18 0.47
CA PHE A 421 -8.40 -39.40 -0.22
C PHE A 421 -8.94 -38.25 0.64
N TYR A 422 -9.22 -38.48 1.93
CA TYR A 422 -9.68 -37.42 2.83
C TYR A 422 -8.57 -36.43 3.24
N GLU A 423 -7.31 -36.79 3.05
CA GLU A 423 -6.16 -35.89 3.24
C GLU A 423 -6.01 -34.83 2.14
N ILE A 424 -6.70 -34.99 1.01
CA ILE A 424 -6.75 -33.98 -0.06
C ILE A 424 -7.29 -32.64 0.49
N PRO A 425 -6.66 -31.49 0.18
CA PRO A 425 -7.06 -30.18 0.73
C PRO A 425 -8.54 -29.81 0.52
N VAL A 426 -9.09 -30.04 -0.68
CA VAL A 426 -10.54 -29.85 -0.96
C VAL A 426 -11.40 -30.63 0.03
N ASN A 427 -11.01 -31.88 0.30
CA ASN A 427 -11.76 -32.75 1.20
C ASN A 427 -11.67 -32.28 2.66
N LYS A 428 -10.51 -31.75 3.09
CA LYS A 428 -10.35 -31.10 4.41
C LYS A 428 -11.27 -29.88 4.53
N CYS A 429 -11.30 -29.02 3.52
CA CYS A 429 -12.17 -27.86 3.47
C CYS A 429 -13.65 -28.26 3.58
N LEU A 430 -14.09 -29.21 2.76
CA LEU A 430 -15.49 -29.68 2.77
C LEU A 430 -15.89 -30.26 4.13
N SER A 431 -15.00 -31.04 4.75
CA SER A 431 -15.22 -31.61 6.08
C SER A 431 -15.24 -30.53 7.17
N SER A 432 -14.39 -29.49 7.07
CA SER A 432 -14.39 -28.34 7.97
C SER A 432 -15.69 -27.55 7.89
N VAL A 433 -16.18 -27.27 6.67
CA VAL A 433 -17.46 -26.58 6.44
C VAL A 433 -18.62 -27.40 6.98
N ALA A 434 -18.68 -28.70 6.65
CA ALA A 434 -19.74 -29.59 7.14
C ALA A 434 -19.77 -29.61 8.68
N ASN A 435 -18.61 -29.70 9.32
CA ASN A 435 -18.50 -29.69 10.76
C ASN A 435 -18.90 -28.32 11.37
N TYR A 436 -18.54 -27.21 10.73
CA TYR A 436 -18.95 -25.88 11.17
C TYR A 436 -20.47 -25.71 11.13
N LEU A 437 -21.16 -26.28 10.12
CA LEU A 437 -22.62 -26.31 10.07
C LEU A 437 -23.24 -27.15 11.20
N ILE A 438 -22.59 -28.24 11.63
CA ILE A 438 -23.00 -28.99 12.82
C ILE A 438 -22.90 -28.11 14.07
N PHE A 439 -21.77 -27.39 14.24
CA PHE A 439 -21.60 -26.44 15.34
C PHE A 439 -22.72 -25.38 15.36
N LEU A 440 -23.01 -24.75 14.22
CA LEU A 440 -24.10 -23.76 14.11
C LEU A 440 -25.48 -24.38 14.42
N THR A 441 -25.70 -25.63 14.05
CA THR A 441 -26.93 -26.35 14.38
C THR A 441 -27.06 -26.52 15.89
N PHE A 442 -26.00 -26.89 16.60
CA PHE A 442 -26.02 -26.98 18.07
C PHE A 442 -26.20 -25.62 18.74
N VAL A 443 -25.57 -24.56 18.22
CA VAL A 443 -25.81 -23.18 18.71
C VAL A 443 -27.27 -22.78 18.52
N PHE A 444 -27.85 -23.09 17.37
CA PHE A 444 -29.27 -22.85 17.09
C PHE A 444 -30.20 -23.66 18.01
N LEU A 445 -29.92 -24.95 18.21
CA LEU A 445 -30.68 -25.80 19.12
C LEU A 445 -30.60 -25.31 20.57
N GLN A 446 -29.43 -24.84 21.02
CA GLN A 446 -29.28 -24.22 22.33
C GLN A 446 -30.09 -22.93 22.44
N SER A 447 -30.11 -22.09 21.39
CA SER A 447 -30.91 -20.87 21.37
C SER A 447 -32.42 -21.14 21.39
N ARG A 448 -32.85 -22.26 20.79
CA ARG A 448 -34.26 -22.71 20.76
C ARG A 448 -34.69 -23.44 22.04
N SER A 449 -33.74 -23.96 22.81
CA SER A 449 -34.03 -24.81 23.96
C SER A 449 -35.03 -24.16 24.91
N ASP A 450 -35.91 -24.98 25.48
CA ASP A 450 -37.10 -24.53 26.19
C ASP A 450 -36.75 -23.60 27.36
N LYS A 451 -37.18 -22.33 27.27
CA LYS A 451 -36.94 -21.27 28.28
C LYS A 451 -38.14 -21.07 29.22
N THR A 452 -39.12 -21.97 29.17
CA THR A 452 -40.38 -21.85 29.92
C THR A 452 -40.19 -21.78 31.42
N GLU A 453 -39.23 -22.51 31.99
CA GLU A 453 -39.01 -22.52 33.44
C GLU A 453 -38.23 -21.30 33.98
N GLN A 454 -37.71 -20.43 33.10
CA GLN A 454 -36.98 -19.19 33.46
C GLN A 454 -35.98 -19.33 34.63
N LEU A 455 -35.31 -20.47 34.75
CA LEU A 455 -34.46 -20.79 35.89
C LEU A 455 -33.15 -19.99 35.89
N ARG A 456 -32.66 -19.66 37.08
CA ARG A 456 -31.35 -19.03 37.27
C ARG A 456 -30.24 -20.08 37.21
N GLY A 457 -29.11 -19.74 36.60
CA GLY A 457 -27.99 -20.66 36.37
C GLY A 457 -27.87 -21.15 34.92
N PRO A 458 -26.96 -22.09 34.64
CA PRO A 458 -26.78 -22.64 33.30
C PRO A 458 -27.96 -23.53 32.87
N PRO A 459 -28.37 -23.50 31.59
CA PRO A 459 -29.32 -24.46 31.02
C PRO A 459 -28.93 -25.95 31.23
N HIS A 460 -29.89 -26.81 31.56
CA HIS A 460 -29.64 -28.25 31.78
C HIS A 460 -30.03 -29.13 30.58
N THR A 461 -29.87 -28.63 29.35
CA THR A 461 -30.29 -29.28 28.10
C THR A 461 -29.30 -30.33 27.57
N GLY A 462 -28.06 -30.31 28.07
CA GLY A 462 -26.97 -31.19 27.63
C GLY A 462 -26.18 -30.70 26.41
N TYR A 463 -26.76 -29.82 25.58
CA TYR A 463 -26.07 -29.24 24.42
C TYR A 463 -24.86 -28.37 24.81
N GLU A 464 -24.86 -27.83 26.03
CA GLU A 464 -23.76 -27.03 26.57
C GLU A 464 -22.43 -27.76 26.59
N TRP A 465 -22.44 -29.03 26.99
CA TRP A 465 -21.23 -29.85 27.04
C TRP A 465 -20.69 -30.10 25.63
N VAL A 466 -21.57 -30.31 24.66
CA VAL A 466 -21.18 -30.43 23.24
C VAL A 466 -20.54 -29.13 22.77
N LEU A 467 -21.19 -27.99 23.00
CA LEU A 467 -20.67 -26.68 22.63
C LEU A 467 -19.34 -26.35 23.33
N ALA A 468 -19.19 -26.70 24.60
CA ALA A 468 -17.94 -26.51 25.35
C ALA A 468 -16.79 -27.31 24.71
N ILE A 469 -17.04 -28.56 24.29
CA ILE A 469 -16.05 -29.38 23.57
C ILE A 469 -15.67 -28.72 22.24
N TYR A 470 -16.64 -28.18 21.49
CA TYR A 470 -16.35 -27.43 20.26
C TYR A 470 -15.47 -26.21 20.53
N VAL A 471 -15.81 -25.39 21.53
CA VAL A 471 -15.06 -24.17 21.88
C VAL A 471 -13.65 -24.51 22.34
N ILE A 472 -13.48 -25.53 23.17
CA ILE A 472 -12.15 -26.02 23.58
C ILE A 472 -11.36 -26.47 22.36
N SER A 473 -11.99 -27.21 21.43
CA SER A 473 -11.29 -27.68 20.24
C SER A 473 -10.92 -26.55 19.28
N TYR A 474 -11.78 -25.55 19.08
CA TYR A 474 -11.44 -24.35 18.31
C TYR A 474 -10.31 -23.57 18.98
N THR A 475 -10.29 -23.50 20.30
CA THR A 475 -9.20 -22.85 21.06
C THR A 475 -7.87 -23.59 20.82
N ILE A 476 -7.85 -24.92 20.91
CA ILE A 476 -6.64 -25.73 20.64
C ILE A 476 -6.19 -25.57 19.18
N ALA A 477 -7.14 -25.57 18.23
CA ALA A 477 -6.83 -25.37 16.82
C ALA A 477 -6.21 -23.98 16.56
N PHE A 478 -6.76 -22.93 17.17
CA PHE A 478 -6.22 -21.57 17.06
C PHE A 478 -4.83 -21.43 17.70
N ILE A 479 -4.62 -22.00 18.88
CA ILE A 479 -3.29 -22.03 19.52
C ILE A 479 -2.27 -22.73 18.62
N ARG A 480 -2.65 -23.85 18.01
CA ARG A 480 -1.75 -24.57 17.09
C ARG A 480 -1.44 -23.74 15.85
N LEU A 481 -2.43 -23.07 15.26
CA LEU A 481 -2.23 -22.16 14.13
C LEU A 481 -1.21 -21.08 14.50
N CYS A 482 -1.35 -20.45 15.67
CA CYS A 482 -0.40 -19.47 16.19
C CYS A 482 1.03 -20.01 16.35
N ILE A 483 1.19 -21.29 16.70
CA ILE A 483 2.50 -21.93 16.86
C ILE A 483 3.14 -22.21 15.49
N VAL A 484 2.36 -22.71 14.52
CA VAL A 484 2.89 -23.10 13.19
C VAL A 484 3.22 -21.87 12.35
N ASP A 485 2.34 -20.88 12.31
CA ASP A 485 2.51 -19.69 11.48
C ASP A 485 3.34 -18.61 12.17
N GLY A 486 3.39 -18.62 13.51
CA GLY A 486 3.96 -17.57 14.34
C GLY A 486 2.90 -16.53 14.75
N PRO A 487 3.03 -15.91 15.95
CA PRO A 487 1.99 -15.04 16.48
C PRO A 487 1.84 -13.74 15.67
N VAL A 488 2.93 -13.13 15.21
CA VAL A 488 2.83 -11.90 14.39
C VAL A 488 2.13 -12.16 13.06
N ARG A 489 2.47 -13.26 12.37
CA ARG A 489 1.79 -13.64 11.12
C ARG A 489 0.32 -13.97 11.36
N CYS A 490 0.03 -14.76 12.40
CA CYS A 490 -1.34 -15.14 12.74
C CYS A 490 -2.23 -13.92 13.02
N PHE A 491 -1.74 -12.91 13.75
CA PHE A 491 -2.49 -11.68 14.04
C PHE A 491 -2.45 -10.62 12.93
N ARG A 492 -1.66 -10.80 11.86
CA ARG A 492 -1.69 -9.90 10.70
C ARG A 492 -2.96 -10.12 9.87
N THR A 493 -3.42 -11.35 9.73
CA THR A 493 -4.61 -11.71 8.93
C THR A 493 -5.91 -11.30 9.66
N ARG A 494 -6.77 -10.52 9.00
CA ARG A 494 -8.02 -9.98 9.59
C ARG A 494 -9.03 -11.06 10.00
N THR A 495 -9.09 -12.17 9.26
CA THR A 495 -9.98 -13.29 9.57
C THR A 495 -9.65 -13.94 10.91
N ASN A 496 -8.36 -14.04 11.24
CA ASN A 496 -7.91 -14.64 12.50
C ASN A 496 -8.32 -13.80 13.71
N TRP A 497 -8.31 -12.46 13.59
CA TRP A 497 -8.86 -11.57 14.62
C TRP A 497 -10.35 -11.82 14.86
N TYR A 498 -11.12 -12.00 13.79
CA TYR A 498 -12.53 -12.30 13.90
C TYR A 498 -12.79 -13.63 14.63
N GLU A 499 -12.03 -14.67 14.29
CA GLU A 499 -12.11 -15.96 14.97
C GLU A 499 -11.71 -15.86 16.44
N LEU A 500 -10.63 -15.12 16.76
CA LEU A 500 -10.19 -14.89 18.13
C LEU A 500 -11.28 -14.22 18.97
N VAL A 501 -11.88 -13.12 18.48
CA VAL A 501 -12.93 -12.39 19.20
C VAL A 501 -14.14 -13.29 19.43
N MET A 502 -14.55 -14.07 18.42
CA MET A 502 -15.65 -15.02 18.57
C MET A 502 -15.35 -16.07 19.65
N ILE A 503 -14.16 -16.68 19.63
CA ILE A 503 -13.75 -17.69 20.61
C ILE A 503 -13.72 -17.08 22.02
N ILE A 504 -13.18 -15.87 22.18
CA ILE A 504 -13.16 -15.16 23.47
C ILE A 504 -14.58 -14.92 23.99
N LEU A 505 -15.51 -14.48 23.14
CA LEU A 505 -16.90 -14.27 23.56
C LEU A 505 -17.57 -15.57 24.01
N PHE A 506 -17.35 -16.68 23.30
CA PHE A 506 -17.86 -17.99 23.75
C PHE A 506 -17.24 -18.42 25.08
N ILE A 507 -15.91 -18.32 25.24
CA ILE A 507 -15.23 -18.64 26.50
C ILE A 507 -15.80 -17.79 27.65
N LEU A 508 -15.98 -16.50 27.42
CA LEU A 508 -16.53 -15.58 28.42
C LEU A 508 -17.97 -15.95 28.81
N ALA A 509 -18.82 -16.33 27.85
CA ALA A 509 -20.17 -16.82 28.12
C ALA A 509 -20.16 -18.08 28.99
N PHE A 510 -19.29 -19.07 28.68
CA PHE A 510 -19.14 -20.28 29.49
C PHE A 510 -18.60 -19.98 30.90
N LEU A 511 -17.66 -19.05 31.04
CA LEU A 511 -17.16 -18.62 32.35
C LEU A 511 -18.27 -17.99 33.19
N PHE A 512 -19.11 -17.12 32.62
CA PHE A 512 -20.24 -16.55 33.35
C PHE A 512 -21.33 -17.58 33.69
N TRP A 513 -21.54 -18.61 32.86
CA TRP A 513 -22.39 -19.75 33.24
C TRP A 513 -21.83 -20.54 34.43
N ILE A 514 -20.52 -20.74 34.51
CA ILE A 514 -19.88 -21.36 35.68
C ILE A 514 -20.06 -20.49 36.92
N VAL A 515 -19.85 -19.18 36.81
CA VAL A 515 -20.06 -18.23 37.92
C VAL A 515 -21.52 -18.26 38.37
N ALA A 516 -22.48 -18.28 37.43
CA ALA A 516 -23.91 -18.39 37.74
C ALA A 516 -24.22 -19.72 38.47
N ALA A 517 -23.62 -20.84 38.04
CA ALA A 517 -23.80 -22.13 38.69
C ALA A 517 -23.27 -22.14 40.13
N ILE A 518 -22.13 -21.50 40.37
CA ILE A 518 -21.55 -21.34 41.71
C ILE A 518 -22.45 -20.45 42.58
N ASP A 519 -22.92 -19.32 42.06
CA ASP A 519 -23.78 -18.39 42.80
C ASP A 519 -25.11 -19.03 43.21
N VAL A 520 -25.75 -19.76 42.29
CA VAL A 520 -26.97 -20.51 42.57
C VAL A 520 -26.72 -21.60 43.61
N ARG A 521 -25.56 -22.27 43.58
CA ARG A 521 -25.20 -23.30 44.55
C ARG A 521 -24.96 -22.74 45.95
N ILE A 522 -24.39 -21.53 46.06
CA ILE A 522 -24.12 -20.87 47.35
C ILE A 522 -25.40 -20.29 47.94
N ASN A 523 -26.17 -19.56 47.13
CA ASN A 523 -27.32 -18.77 47.60
C ASN A 523 -28.65 -19.55 47.57
N GLY A 524 -28.73 -20.69 46.87
CA GLY A 524 -29.93 -21.53 46.81
C GLY A 524 -31.12 -20.91 46.06
N GLN A 525 -30.88 -19.95 45.17
CA GLN A 525 -31.91 -19.15 44.49
C GLN A 525 -32.09 -19.55 43.02
N ARG A 526 -32.38 -20.82 42.74
CA ARG A 526 -32.53 -21.33 41.38
C ARG A 526 -33.87 -20.96 40.73
N ASP A 527 -34.93 -21.01 41.52
CA ASP A 527 -36.32 -20.85 41.05
C ASP A 527 -36.82 -19.40 41.15
N LEU A 528 -35.91 -18.45 41.34
CA LEU A 528 -36.27 -17.03 41.41
C LEU A 528 -36.74 -16.55 40.03
N GLU A 529 -37.94 -15.99 39.96
CA GLU A 529 -38.50 -15.46 38.71
C GLU A 529 -37.60 -14.36 38.12
N ARG A 530 -37.43 -14.36 36.78
CA ARG A 530 -36.49 -13.48 36.06
C ARG A 530 -36.64 -11.99 36.35
N LYS A 531 -37.85 -11.51 36.64
CA LYS A 531 -38.11 -10.10 36.98
C LYS A 531 -37.45 -9.63 38.27
N TYR A 532 -37.10 -10.55 39.18
CA TYR A 532 -36.42 -10.22 40.44
C TYR A 532 -34.90 -10.36 40.35
N TRP A 533 -34.37 -10.75 39.19
CA TRP A 533 -32.93 -10.85 39.01
C TRP A 533 -32.29 -9.47 39.04
N HIS A 534 -31.10 -9.40 39.63
CA HIS A 534 -30.33 -8.18 39.62
C HIS A 534 -29.91 -7.83 38.17
N LYS A 535 -29.84 -6.53 37.84
CA LYS A 535 -29.47 -6.05 36.49
C LYS A 535 -28.12 -6.58 35.96
N TYR A 536 -27.19 -6.92 36.85
CA TYR A 536 -25.88 -7.50 36.52
C TYR A 536 -25.77 -8.96 36.94
N ASP A 537 -26.88 -9.68 36.97
CA ASP A 537 -26.86 -11.11 37.27
C ASP A 537 -26.00 -11.88 36.24
N PRO A 538 -25.10 -12.79 36.68
CA PRO A 538 -24.20 -13.52 35.79
C PRO A 538 -24.93 -14.29 34.69
N THR A 539 -26.16 -14.79 34.93
CA THR A 539 -26.94 -15.48 33.90
C THR A 539 -27.35 -14.53 32.77
N LEU A 540 -27.79 -13.30 33.08
CA LEU A 540 -28.15 -12.29 32.07
C LEU A 540 -26.94 -11.86 31.24
N ILE A 541 -25.80 -11.67 31.90
CA ILE A 541 -24.55 -11.30 31.22
C ILE A 541 -24.11 -12.44 30.29
N ALA A 542 -24.16 -13.69 30.75
CA ALA A 542 -23.84 -14.86 29.93
C ALA A 542 -24.75 -14.97 28.70
N GLU A 543 -26.07 -14.83 28.87
CA GLU A 543 -27.04 -14.87 27.76
C GLU A 543 -26.79 -13.74 26.75
N GLY A 544 -26.49 -12.52 27.23
CA GLY A 544 -26.17 -11.38 26.38
C GLY A 544 -24.90 -11.59 25.57
N ILE A 545 -23.82 -12.07 26.20
CA ILE A 545 -22.55 -12.38 25.52
C ILE A 545 -22.74 -13.54 24.53
N PHE A 546 -23.48 -14.57 24.92
CA PHE A 546 -23.79 -15.71 24.05
C PHE A 546 -24.60 -15.30 22.81
N CYS A 547 -25.50 -14.32 22.94
CA CYS A 547 -26.22 -13.74 21.81
C CYS A 547 -25.26 -13.09 20.80
N VAL A 548 -24.35 -12.23 21.28
CA VAL A 548 -23.34 -11.60 20.42
C VAL A 548 -22.42 -12.64 19.78
N ALA A 549 -21.96 -13.63 20.55
CA ALA A 549 -21.15 -14.74 20.05
C ALA A 549 -21.86 -15.55 18.95
N THR A 550 -23.17 -15.79 19.12
CA THR A 550 -24.01 -16.48 18.14
C THR A 550 -24.12 -15.68 16.83
N ILE A 551 -24.37 -14.37 16.89
CA ILE A 551 -24.41 -13.51 15.71
C ILE A 551 -23.08 -13.60 14.95
N MET A 552 -21.96 -13.48 15.67
CA MET A 552 -20.63 -13.60 15.08
C MET A 552 -20.38 -14.99 14.48
N ALA A 553 -20.85 -16.06 15.12
CA ALA A 553 -20.74 -17.41 14.58
C ALA A 553 -21.48 -17.53 13.23
N PHE A 554 -22.70 -17.03 13.11
CA PHE A 554 -23.40 -17.06 11.82
C PHE A 554 -22.73 -16.21 10.74
N PHE A 555 -22.24 -15.02 11.09
CA PHE A 555 -21.52 -14.14 10.15
C PHE A 555 -20.20 -14.74 9.65
N LYS A 556 -19.58 -15.67 10.39
CA LYS A 556 -18.39 -16.39 9.90
C LYS A 556 -18.66 -17.16 8.61
N LEU A 557 -19.91 -17.56 8.32
CA LEU A 557 -20.27 -18.21 7.06
C LEU A 557 -19.93 -17.35 5.84
N LEU A 558 -19.96 -16.02 5.98
CA LEU A 558 -19.55 -15.12 4.91
C LEU A 558 -18.09 -15.39 4.50
N PHE A 559 -17.18 -15.68 5.43
CA PHE A 559 -15.79 -16.04 5.07
C PHE A 559 -15.67 -17.36 4.30
N ILE A 560 -16.65 -18.25 4.35
CA ILE A 560 -16.66 -19.45 3.49
C ILE A 560 -17.13 -19.09 2.08
N CYS A 561 -18.09 -18.18 1.95
CA CYS A 561 -18.53 -17.64 0.66
C CYS A 561 -17.38 -16.98 -0.12
N GLN A 562 -16.33 -16.52 0.56
CA GLN A 562 -15.15 -15.93 -0.09
C GLN A 562 -14.41 -16.90 -1.04
N LEU A 563 -14.58 -18.22 -0.85
CA LEU A 563 -13.95 -19.24 -1.70
C LEU A 563 -14.66 -19.43 -3.04
N ASP A 564 -15.91 -18.95 -3.15
CA ASP A 564 -16.69 -19.03 -4.37
C ASP A 564 -16.24 -17.98 -5.39
N TYR A 565 -16.33 -18.35 -6.67
CA TYR A 565 -15.90 -17.49 -7.78
C TYR A 565 -16.78 -16.25 -7.96
N ASP A 566 -18.09 -16.37 -7.75
CA ASP A 566 -19.03 -15.27 -7.96
C ASP A 566 -19.22 -14.45 -6.67
N LEU A 567 -19.32 -15.11 -5.51
CA LEU A 567 -19.57 -14.43 -4.24
C LEU A 567 -18.32 -13.78 -3.62
N GLY A 568 -17.14 -14.33 -3.87
CA GLY A 568 -15.91 -13.87 -3.25
C GLY A 568 -15.50 -12.44 -3.61
N PRO A 569 -15.43 -12.08 -4.90
CA PRO A 569 -15.20 -10.70 -5.36
C PRO A 569 -16.18 -9.70 -4.71
N LEU A 570 -17.47 -10.03 -4.67
CA LEU A 570 -18.51 -9.19 -4.10
C LEU A 570 -18.30 -8.92 -2.61
N GLN A 571 -17.99 -9.96 -1.84
CA GLN A 571 -17.69 -9.84 -0.42
C GLN A 571 -16.43 -9.00 -0.16
N LEU A 572 -15.37 -9.22 -0.95
CA LEU A 572 -14.12 -8.47 -0.79
C LEU A 572 -14.32 -6.97 -1.04
N SER A 573 -15.10 -6.61 -2.07
CA SER A 573 -15.48 -5.23 -2.34
C SER A 573 -16.22 -4.61 -1.16
N LEU A 574 -17.18 -5.32 -0.55
CA LEU A 574 -17.89 -4.84 0.64
C LEU A 574 -16.94 -4.55 1.80
N VAL A 575 -16.03 -5.48 2.10
CA VAL A 575 -15.07 -5.32 3.23
C VAL A 575 -14.12 -4.15 3.01
N LYS A 576 -13.71 -3.88 1.76
CA LYS A 576 -12.85 -2.74 1.44
C LYS A 576 -13.57 -1.41 1.55
N MET A 577 -14.83 -1.34 1.13
CA MET A 577 -15.65 -0.13 1.26
C MET A 577 -15.89 0.25 2.73
N ILE A 578 -15.97 -0.72 3.65
CA ILE A 578 -16.17 -0.46 5.09
C ILE A 578 -15.08 0.47 5.67
N ARG A 579 -13.83 0.38 5.19
CA ARG A 579 -12.75 1.28 5.65
C ARG A 579 -13.05 2.74 5.30
N ASP A 580 -13.53 2.97 4.10
CA ASP A 580 -13.82 4.32 3.61
C ASP A 580 -15.09 4.86 4.27
N VAL A 581 -16.09 4.01 4.53
CA VAL A 581 -17.25 4.32 5.39
C VAL A 581 -16.79 4.73 6.80
N GLY A 582 -15.74 4.12 7.34
CA GLY A 582 -15.19 4.46 8.66
C GLY A 582 -14.77 5.93 8.80
N HIS A 583 -14.17 6.51 7.75
CA HIS A 583 -13.81 7.95 7.75
C HIS A 583 -15.06 8.84 7.83
N PHE A 584 -16.13 8.48 7.13
CA PHE A 584 -17.40 9.19 7.20
C PHE A 584 -18.08 9.02 8.56
N VAL A 585 -18.03 7.82 9.15
CA VAL A 585 -18.56 7.57 10.50
C VAL A 585 -17.83 8.44 11.54
N ALA A 586 -16.54 8.75 11.37
CA ALA A 586 -15.82 9.67 12.25
C ALA A 586 -16.34 11.10 12.15
N ILE A 587 -16.52 11.64 10.92
CA ILE A 587 -17.12 12.96 10.69
C ILE A 587 -18.54 12.99 11.27
N PHE A 588 -19.30 11.94 11.03
CA PHE A 588 -20.65 11.77 11.53
C PHE A 588 -20.71 11.75 13.06
N GLY A 589 -19.77 11.06 13.71
CA GLY A 589 -19.63 11.04 15.17
C GLY A 589 -19.41 12.43 15.77
N ILE A 590 -18.62 13.29 15.11
CA ILE A 590 -18.42 14.69 15.54
C ILE A 590 -19.74 15.47 15.48
N ILE A 591 -20.51 15.32 14.40
CA ILE A 591 -21.80 15.98 14.22
C ILE A 591 -22.78 15.51 15.31
N VAL A 592 -22.95 14.20 15.50
CA VAL A 592 -23.84 13.65 16.53
C VAL A 592 -23.46 14.15 17.92
N MET A 593 -22.18 14.16 18.27
CA MET A 593 -21.73 14.64 19.57
C MET A 593 -22.02 16.15 19.77
N ALA A 594 -21.81 16.98 18.75
CA ALA A 594 -22.09 18.41 18.82
C ALA A 594 -23.59 18.69 19.07
N PHE A 595 -24.47 18.04 18.30
CA PHE A 595 -25.91 18.16 18.50
C PHE A 595 -26.38 17.50 19.80
N ALA A 596 -25.77 16.39 20.22
CA ALA A 596 -26.14 15.72 21.46
C ALA A 596 -25.88 16.59 22.68
N ILE A 597 -24.71 17.23 22.76
CA ILE A 597 -24.39 18.13 23.86
C ILE A 597 -25.31 19.36 23.84
N GLY A 598 -25.57 19.93 22.65
CA GLY A 598 -26.45 21.10 22.50
C GLY A 598 -27.90 20.84 22.90
N LEU A 599 -28.50 19.75 22.39
CA LEU A 599 -29.86 19.34 22.75
C LEU A 599 -29.94 18.90 24.21
N CYS A 600 -28.96 18.14 24.70
CA CYS A 600 -28.92 17.75 26.12
C CYS A 600 -28.95 18.96 27.04
N HIS A 601 -28.09 19.96 26.79
CA HIS A 601 -28.07 21.18 27.61
C HIS A 601 -29.38 21.97 27.55
N LEU A 602 -30.08 21.98 26.40
CA LEU A 602 -31.38 22.66 26.25
C LEU A 602 -32.49 21.96 27.05
N TYR A 603 -32.53 20.63 27.02
CA TYR A 603 -33.62 19.82 27.59
C TYR A 603 -33.36 19.33 29.02
N GLN A 604 -32.13 19.39 29.53
CA GLN A 604 -31.78 18.93 30.88
C GLN A 604 -32.61 19.60 31.99
N TYR A 605 -33.04 20.84 31.80
CA TYR A 605 -33.88 21.58 32.76
C TYR A 605 -35.31 21.06 32.87
N TYR A 606 -35.80 20.33 31.86
CA TYR A 606 -37.17 19.78 31.81
C TYR A 606 -37.25 18.34 32.34
N ASN A 607 -36.17 17.83 32.95
CA ASN A 607 -36.14 16.48 33.49
C ASN A 607 -37.22 16.25 34.55
N GLY A 608 -38.06 15.24 34.34
CA GLY A 608 -39.08 14.82 35.31
C GLY A 608 -40.29 15.74 35.41
N MET A 609 -40.47 16.69 34.49
CA MET A 609 -41.68 17.50 34.43
C MET A 609 -42.88 16.67 33.93
N VAL A 610 -44.03 16.82 34.60
CA VAL A 610 -45.26 16.09 34.30
C VAL A 610 -46.42 17.06 34.18
N GLN A 611 -47.09 17.03 33.04
CA GLN A 611 -48.29 17.80 32.77
C GLN A 611 -49.52 16.92 32.97
N THR A 612 -50.54 17.42 33.66
CA THR A 612 -51.83 16.72 33.82
C THR A 612 -52.92 17.51 33.12
N ASP A 613 -53.61 16.90 32.18
CA ASP A 613 -54.71 17.56 31.48
C ASP A 613 -55.99 17.57 32.34
N ASP A 614 -56.63 18.73 32.47
CA ASP A 614 -57.76 18.94 33.38
C ASP A 614 -59.04 18.23 32.90
N GLU A 615 -59.21 18.05 31.60
CA GLU A 615 -60.39 17.38 31.01
C GLU A 615 -60.24 15.85 30.95
N SER A 616 -59.07 15.34 30.53
CA SER A 616 -58.84 13.91 30.35
C SER A 616 -58.20 13.21 31.56
N LYS A 617 -57.68 13.97 32.54
CA LYS A 617 -56.85 13.50 33.67
C LYS A 617 -55.65 12.66 33.24
N LEU A 618 -55.25 12.77 31.97
CA LEU A 618 -54.13 12.02 31.42
C LEU A 618 -52.84 12.75 31.79
N LYS A 619 -51.86 11.98 32.28
CA LYS A 619 -50.54 12.51 32.65
C LYS A 619 -49.58 12.30 31.49
N THR A 620 -49.02 13.39 30.97
CA THR A 620 -47.95 13.36 29.98
C THR A 620 -46.66 13.77 30.67
N GLU A 621 -45.66 12.90 30.63
CA GLU A 621 -44.33 13.16 31.22
C GLU A 621 -43.37 13.59 30.12
N GLN A 622 -42.40 14.45 30.44
CA GLN A 622 -41.35 14.83 29.51
C GLN A 622 -40.60 13.60 28.99
N GLU A 623 -40.53 13.46 27.66
CA GLU A 623 -39.84 12.34 27.03
C GLU A 623 -38.33 12.37 27.37
N SER A 624 -37.78 11.20 27.74
CA SER A 624 -36.37 11.07 28.15
C SER A 624 -35.35 11.28 27.01
N SER A 625 -35.84 11.48 25.79
CA SER A 625 -35.08 11.55 24.54
C SER A 625 -33.90 12.52 24.58
N PHE A 626 -34.09 13.76 25.04
CA PHE A 626 -33.03 14.78 25.04
C PHE A 626 -32.54 15.19 26.43
N VAL A 627 -33.04 14.55 27.49
CA VAL A 627 -32.73 14.97 28.87
C VAL A 627 -31.34 14.50 29.31
N ASP A 628 -31.03 13.23 29.05
CA ASP A 628 -29.74 12.63 29.36
C ASP A 628 -28.88 12.53 28.10
N LEU A 629 -27.55 12.69 28.25
CA LEU A 629 -26.62 12.51 27.14
C LEU A 629 -26.74 11.12 26.48
N LYS A 630 -26.91 10.06 27.28
CA LYS A 630 -27.04 8.68 26.78
C LYS A 630 -28.32 8.49 25.97
N SER A 631 -29.44 9.04 26.45
CA SER A 631 -30.73 8.99 25.76
C SER A 631 -30.68 9.85 24.50
N THR A 632 -30.07 11.02 24.57
CA THR A 632 -29.86 11.93 23.43
C THR A 632 -29.07 11.27 22.32
N LEU A 633 -27.96 10.62 22.66
CA LEU A 633 -27.15 9.87 21.69
C LEU A 633 -27.96 8.72 21.07
N LYS A 634 -28.79 8.02 21.85
CA LYS A 634 -29.68 6.97 21.35
C LYS A 634 -30.72 7.54 20.38
N THR A 635 -31.40 8.63 20.76
CA THR A 635 -32.44 9.27 19.94
C THR A 635 -31.85 9.82 18.64
N LEU A 636 -30.73 10.53 18.69
CA LEU A 636 -30.03 11.03 17.51
C LEU A 636 -29.49 9.90 16.61
N PHE A 637 -29.06 8.78 17.18
CA PHE A 637 -28.66 7.61 16.41
C PHE A 637 -29.84 7.03 15.62
N TRP A 638 -30.99 6.80 16.26
CA TRP A 638 -32.18 6.28 15.57
C TRP A 638 -32.83 7.30 14.64
N ALA A 639 -32.62 8.59 14.89
CA ALA A 639 -33.04 9.67 14.03
C ALA A 639 -32.41 9.60 12.62
N ILE A 640 -31.17 9.10 12.48
CA ILE A 640 -30.51 8.88 11.17
C ILE A 640 -31.32 7.95 10.27
N PHE A 641 -31.92 6.93 10.87
CA PHE A 641 -32.75 5.95 10.17
C PHE A 641 -34.21 6.41 10.05
N CYS A 642 -34.51 7.67 10.38
CA CYS A 642 -35.85 8.21 10.43
C CYS A 642 -36.81 7.43 11.36
N MET A 643 -36.27 6.79 12.41
CA MET A 643 -37.05 6.00 13.37
C MET A 643 -37.36 6.77 14.67
N SER A 644 -36.85 8.00 14.81
CA SER A 644 -37.14 8.85 15.97
C SER A 644 -38.44 9.63 15.74
N PRO A 645 -39.42 9.55 16.65
CA PRO A 645 -40.62 10.37 16.60
C PRO A 645 -40.27 11.86 16.69
N VAL A 646 -41.04 12.71 16.00
CA VAL A 646 -40.87 14.17 15.97
C VAL A 646 -41.26 14.78 17.33
N GLU A 647 -42.19 14.12 18.01
CA GLU A 647 -42.67 14.39 19.37
C GLU A 647 -41.55 14.30 20.42
N SER A 648 -40.39 13.74 20.08
CA SER A 648 -39.21 13.73 20.96
C SER A 648 -38.72 15.13 21.32
N ALA A 649 -39.04 16.14 20.50
CA ALA A 649 -38.69 17.55 20.69
C ALA A 649 -39.80 18.37 21.38
N ASP A 650 -40.89 17.73 21.82
CA ASP A 650 -41.90 18.41 22.61
C ASP A 650 -41.35 18.79 24.00
N VAL A 651 -41.73 19.99 24.45
CA VAL A 651 -41.38 20.52 25.77
C VAL A 651 -42.62 20.52 26.64
N ILE A 652 -42.63 19.62 27.61
CA ILE A 652 -43.69 19.43 28.60
C ILE A 652 -43.24 20.07 29.90
N ILE A 653 -44.15 20.85 30.49
CA ILE A 653 -43.88 21.62 31.70
C ILE A 653 -44.91 21.22 32.75
N GLU A 654 -44.47 21.19 34.01
CA GLU A 654 -45.37 20.93 35.13
C GLU A 654 -46.45 22.02 35.25
N ASN A 655 -47.66 21.59 35.59
CA ASN A 655 -48.80 22.48 35.82
C ASN A 655 -48.49 23.48 36.94
N LEU A 656 -48.71 24.77 36.72
CA LEU A 656 -48.59 25.77 37.77
C LEU A 656 -49.82 25.74 38.70
N PRO A 657 -49.64 26.00 40.01
CA PRO A 657 -50.77 26.13 40.93
C PRO A 657 -51.60 27.37 40.59
N GLY A 658 -52.91 27.18 40.41
CA GLY A 658 -53.88 28.26 40.17
C GLY A 658 -54.35 28.96 41.46
N GLY A 659 -55.35 29.84 41.34
CA GLY A 659 -55.88 30.62 42.46
C GLY A 659 -56.74 29.82 43.46
N ARG A 660 -57.04 28.55 43.18
CA ARG A 660 -57.75 27.59 44.04
C ARG A 660 -56.97 26.26 44.02
N ASP A 661 -57.03 25.50 45.12
CA ASP A 661 -56.31 24.21 45.29
C ASP A 661 -56.63 23.13 44.24
N SER A 662 -57.66 23.33 43.40
CA SER A 662 -58.12 22.39 42.36
C SER A 662 -58.00 22.91 40.93
N GLU A 663 -57.45 24.12 40.71
CA GLU A 663 -57.27 24.70 39.37
C GLU A 663 -55.77 24.71 39.04
N THR A 664 -55.38 24.09 37.93
CA THR A 664 -54.01 24.12 37.41
C THR A 664 -53.91 24.95 36.16
N ILE A 665 -52.80 25.69 35.98
CA ILE A 665 -52.56 26.49 34.78
C ILE A 665 -51.46 25.81 33.97
N ILE A 666 -51.76 25.49 32.71
CA ILE A 666 -50.79 24.95 31.76
C ILE A 666 -49.95 26.10 31.20
N ASN A 667 -48.63 25.98 31.30
CA ASN A 667 -47.67 26.91 30.69
C ASN A 667 -46.92 26.22 29.55
N HIS A 668 -46.65 26.96 28.47
CA HIS A 668 -45.98 26.46 27.28
C HIS A 668 -44.73 27.30 26.98
N HIS A 669 -43.56 26.66 26.93
CA HIS A 669 -42.33 27.31 26.49
C HIS A 669 -42.11 27.14 24.99
N THR A 670 -42.92 27.85 24.21
CA THR A 670 -42.90 27.79 22.73
C THR A 670 -41.56 28.18 22.12
N PHE A 671 -40.78 29.05 22.78
CA PHE A 671 -39.45 29.45 22.30
C PHE A 671 -38.44 28.30 22.38
N THR A 672 -38.36 27.60 23.52
CA THR A 672 -37.42 26.48 23.68
C THR A 672 -37.81 25.30 22.82
N GLU A 673 -39.11 25.04 22.70
CA GLU A 673 -39.68 24.05 21.78
C GLU A 673 -39.32 24.37 20.32
N PHE A 674 -39.47 25.62 19.89
CA PHE A 674 -39.05 26.06 18.55
C PHE A 674 -37.55 25.84 18.29
N ILE A 675 -36.69 26.20 19.25
CA ILE A 675 -35.24 25.97 19.14
C ILE A 675 -34.93 24.47 19.08
N GLY A 676 -35.63 23.66 19.86
CA GLY A 676 -35.51 22.20 19.86
C GLY A 676 -35.90 21.58 18.52
N TYR A 677 -37.05 21.95 17.97
CA TYR A 677 -37.51 21.55 16.64
C TYR A 677 -36.55 21.99 15.55
N SER A 678 -36.07 23.24 15.61
CA SER A 678 -35.11 23.78 14.64
C SER A 678 -33.78 23.03 14.68
N ALA A 679 -33.25 22.77 15.88
CA ALA A 679 -32.01 22.02 16.07
C ALA A 679 -32.16 20.57 15.57
N PHE A 680 -33.25 19.88 15.91
CA PHE A 680 -33.52 18.52 15.45
C PHE A 680 -33.72 18.44 13.93
N ALA A 681 -34.45 19.39 13.33
CA ALA A 681 -34.62 19.48 11.88
C ALA A 681 -33.29 19.77 11.17
N SER A 682 -32.45 20.65 11.72
CA SER A 682 -31.13 20.93 11.17
C SER A 682 -30.20 19.72 11.25
N PHE A 683 -30.26 18.95 12.34
CA PHE A 683 -29.54 17.69 12.48
C PHE A 683 -29.96 16.69 11.40
N GLN A 684 -31.27 16.53 11.16
CA GLN A 684 -31.80 15.65 10.12
C GLN A 684 -31.36 16.09 8.72
N PHE A 685 -31.42 17.39 8.42
CA PHE A 685 -30.96 17.93 7.15
C PHE A 685 -29.47 17.67 6.91
N ILE A 686 -28.61 18.00 7.89
CA ILE A 686 -27.16 17.81 7.75
C ILE A 686 -26.82 16.30 7.68
N SER A 687 -27.40 15.49 8.56
CA SER A 687 -27.07 14.07 8.67
C SER A 687 -27.60 13.25 7.51
N VAL A 688 -28.89 13.36 7.20
CA VAL A 688 -29.59 12.50 6.23
C VAL A 688 -29.51 13.09 4.82
N VAL A 689 -29.69 14.40 4.64
CA VAL A 689 -29.71 15.00 3.29
C VAL A 689 -28.30 15.25 2.78
N ILE A 690 -27.38 15.72 3.62
CA ILE A 690 -26.00 16.03 3.18
C ILE A 690 -25.08 14.82 3.35
N VAL A 691 -24.85 14.38 4.59
CA VAL A 691 -23.81 13.39 4.89
C VAL A 691 -24.14 12.01 4.32
N LEU A 692 -25.38 11.51 4.47
CA LEU A 692 -25.77 10.20 3.93
C LEU A 692 -25.69 10.16 2.39
N ASN A 693 -26.15 11.21 1.70
CA ASN A 693 -26.07 11.27 0.24
C ASN A 693 -24.62 11.39 -0.25
N MET A 694 -23.77 12.14 0.47
CA MET A 694 -22.33 12.20 0.20
C MET A 694 -21.65 10.84 0.43
N LEU A 695 -22.05 10.10 1.46
CA LEU A 695 -21.57 8.74 1.74
C LEU A 695 -21.92 7.79 0.60
N ILE A 696 -23.16 7.83 0.09
CA ILE A 696 -23.60 7.01 -1.04
C ILE A 696 -22.77 7.32 -2.29
N ALA A 697 -22.55 8.62 -2.59
CA ALA A 697 -21.74 9.03 -3.73
C ALA A 697 -20.27 8.57 -3.61
N CYS A 698 -19.69 8.70 -2.42
CA CYS A 698 -18.32 8.25 -2.17
C CYS A 698 -18.19 6.72 -2.24
N MET A 699 -19.17 5.99 -1.70
CA MET A 699 -19.22 4.53 -1.77
C MET A 699 -19.32 4.05 -3.22
N ALA A 700 -20.10 4.73 -4.07
CA ALA A 700 -20.20 4.39 -5.49
C ALA A 700 -18.85 4.58 -6.24
N ASN A 701 -18.17 5.72 -6.04
CA ASN A 701 -16.85 5.96 -6.64
C ASN A 701 -15.80 4.96 -6.14
N THR A 702 -15.83 4.67 -4.84
CA THR A 702 -14.94 3.67 -4.22
C THR A 702 -15.20 2.27 -4.76
N PHE A 703 -16.46 1.88 -4.91
CA PHE A 703 -16.84 0.58 -5.45
C PHE A 703 -16.26 0.36 -6.85
N THR A 704 -16.36 1.35 -7.74
CA THR A 704 -15.77 1.28 -9.09
C THR A 704 -14.26 1.09 -9.02
N LYS A 705 -13.55 1.94 -8.27
CA LYS A 705 -12.08 1.85 -8.12
C LYS A 705 -11.62 0.52 -7.51
N VAL A 706 -12.38 -0.01 -6.55
CA VAL A 706 -12.07 -1.30 -5.92
C VAL A 706 -12.29 -2.43 -6.91
N THR A 707 -13.37 -2.41 -7.69
CA THR A 707 -13.73 -3.46 -8.65
C THR A 707 -12.65 -3.70 -9.71
N ASP A 708 -11.93 -2.67 -10.15
CA ASP A 708 -10.87 -2.79 -11.16
C ASP A 708 -9.74 -3.76 -10.75
N ASN A 709 -9.42 -3.84 -9.45
CA ASN A 709 -8.36 -4.69 -8.91
C ASN A 709 -8.86 -5.90 -8.09
N VAL A 710 -10.17 -6.06 -7.96
CA VAL A 710 -10.78 -7.05 -7.07
C VAL A 710 -10.44 -8.48 -7.45
N ASN A 711 -10.32 -8.81 -8.74
CA ASN A 711 -10.02 -10.18 -9.16
C ASN A 711 -8.66 -10.65 -8.65
N VAL A 712 -7.62 -9.82 -8.79
CA VAL A 712 -6.26 -10.12 -8.33
C VAL A 712 -6.25 -10.30 -6.81
N GLU A 713 -6.92 -9.40 -6.09
CA GLU A 713 -6.96 -9.45 -4.62
C GLU A 713 -7.83 -10.58 -4.08
N TRP A 714 -8.92 -10.92 -4.76
CA TRP A 714 -9.74 -12.07 -4.42
C TRP A 714 -8.96 -13.37 -4.63
N ILE A 715 -8.25 -13.50 -5.75
CA ILE A 715 -7.39 -14.68 -6.01
C ILE A 715 -6.30 -14.79 -4.94
N PHE A 716 -5.70 -13.67 -4.53
CA PHE A 716 -4.72 -13.65 -3.44
C PHE A 716 -5.34 -14.16 -2.13
N GLY A 717 -6.47 -13.59 -1.68
CA GLY A 717 -7.15 -14.03 -0.45
C GLY A 717 -7.66 -15.47 -0.51
N ARG A 718 -8.12 -15.93 -1.69
CA ARG A 718 -8.46 -17.33 -1.93
C ARG A 718 -7.25 -18.25 -1.80
N THR A 719 -6.09 -17.81 -2.30
CA THR A 719 -4.85 -18.59 -2.23
C THR A 719 -4.33 -18.68 -0.79
N GLU A 720 -4.42 -17.60 0.00
CA GLU A 720 -4.15 -17.61 1.44
C GLU A 720 -5.02 -18.67 2.14
N ALA A 721 -6.35 -18.64 1.91
CA ALA A 721 -7.25 -19.63 2.48
C ALA A 721 -6.94 -21.08 2.02
N TYR A 722 -6.57 -21.29 0.76
CA TYR A 722 -6.15 -22.60 0.26
C TYR A 722 -4.90 -23.11 0.98
N VAL A 723 -3.91 -22.25 1.15
CA VAL A 723 -2.67 -22.57 1.87
C VAL A 723 -2.97 -22.94 3.31
N ASP A 724 -3.85 -22.20 3.99
CA ASP A 724 -4.27 -22.51 5.37
C ASP A 724 -4.86 -23.93 5.47
N PHE A 725 -5.75 -24.30 4.54
CA PHE A 725 -6.32 -25.65 4.49
C PHE A 725 -5.29 -26.73 4.08
N MET A 726 -4.28 -26.39 3.27
CA MET A 726 -3.19 -27.32 2.94
C MET A 726 -2.33 -27.62 4.17
N LEU A 727 -2.02 -26.59 4.98
CA LEU A 727 -1.21 -26.69 6.20
C LEU A 727 -1.98 -27.29 7.40
N THR A 728 -3.30 -27.13 7.44
CA THR A 728 -4.15 -27.65 8.52
C THR A 728 -4.20 -29.19 8.53
N THR A 729 -4.37 -29.78 9.71
CA THR A 729 -4.60 -31.23 9.85
C THR A 729 -5.88 -31.69 9.16
N THR A 730 -5.90 -32.97 8.81
CA THR A 730 -7.01 -33.64 8.14
C THR A 730 -8.34 -33.63 8.91
N LEU A 731 -8.30 -33.59 10.25
CA LEU A 731 -9.48 -33.63 11.11
C LEU A 731 -9.93 -32.21 11.50
N PRO A 732 -11.22 -31.85 11.34
CA PRO A 732 -11.76 -30.58 11.82
C PRO A 732 -12.05 -30.61 13.34
N PRO A 733 -12.09 -29.45 14.03
CA PRO A 733 -12.52 -29.34 15.43
C PRO A 733 -13.97 -29.84 15.57
N PRO A 734 -14.35 -30.83 16.40
CA PRO A 734 -13.80 -31.16 17.70
C PRO A 734 -12.79 -32.33 17.68
N PHE A 735 -12.71 -33.05 16.56
CA PHE A 735 -11.91 -34.28 16.43
C PHE A 735 -10.40 -34.01 16.42
N CYS A 736 -9.99 -32.75 16.29
CA CYS A 736 -8.61 -32.30 16.52
C CYS A 736 -8.05 -32.74 17.87
N ILE A 737 -8.88 -32.95 18.90
CA ILE A 737 -8.42 -33.41 20.23
C ILE A 737 -7.69 -34.76 20.13
N PHE A 738 -8.14 -35.66 19.26
CA PHE A 738 -7.47 -36.95 19.04
C PHE A 738 -6.13 -36.83 18.29
N SER A 739 -5.91 -35.71 17.59
CA SER A 739 -4.73 -35.40 16.78
C SER A 739 -3.72 -34.49 17.51
N ILE A 740 -3.89 -34.28 18.83
CA ILE A 740 -2.97 -33.44 19.62
C ILE A 740 -1.54 -33.99 19.56
N PHE A 741 -1.37 -35.31 19.63
CA PHE A 741 -0.04 -35.95 19.62
C PHE A 741 0.71 -35.80 18.29
N THR A 742 0.00 -35.81 17.17
CA THR A 742 0.58 -35.55 15.84
C THR A 742 0.88 -34.06 15.66
N GLY A 743 0.01 -33.18 16.17
CA GLY A 743 0.20 -31.73 16.14
C GLY A 743 1.38 -31.23 16.99
N LEU A 744 1.75 -31.93 18.06
CA LEU A 744 2.92 -31.59 18.90
C LEU A 744 4.27 -32.05 18.33
N ARG A 745 4.29 -32.83 17.23
CA ARG A 745 5.56 -33.33 16.65
C ARG A 745 6.57 -32.22 16.31
N PRO A 746 6.20 -31.11 15.66
CA PRO A 746 7.14 -30.02 15.37
C PRO A 746 7.70 -29.38 16.65
N VAL A 747 6.88 -29.25 17.69
CA VAL A 747 7.31 -28.73 19.01
C VAL A 747 8.26 -29.70 19.69
N ILE A 748 8.00 -31.00 19.61
CA ILE A 748 8.88 -32.05 20.15
C ILE A 748 10.21 -32.07 19.39
N GLU A 749 10.21 -31.94 18.07
CA GLU A 749 11.42 -31.86 17.24
C GLU A 749 12.22 -30.59 17.54
N TYR A 750 11.54 -29.44 17.69
CA TYR A 750 12.14 -28.20 18.14
C TYR A 750 12.83 -28.36 19.50
N ILE A 751 12.16 -28.95 20.49
CA ILE A 751 12.74 -29.23 21.81
C ILE A 751 13.93 -30.19 21.71
N LYS A 752 13.85 -31.23 20.87
CA LYS A 752 14.97 -32.17 20.66
C LYS A 752 16.21 -31.46 20.09
N ILE A 753 16.03 -30.60 19.08
CA ILE A 753 17.13 -29.84 18.45
C ILE A 753 17.66 -28.77 19.40
N LEU A 754 16.81 -28.17 20.23
CA LEU A 754 17.22 -27.22 21.27
C LEU A 754 18.13 -27.89 22.32
N ILE A 755 17.84 -29.13 22.70
CA ILE A 755 18.63 -29.89 23.68
C ILE A 755 19.91 -30.47 23.05
N LYS A 756 19.85 -30.97 21.81
CA LYS A 756 20.99 -31.52 21.07
C LYS A 756 20.95 -31.10 19.60
N PRO A 757 21.65 -30.03 19.20
CA PRO A 757 21.66 -29.59 17.81
C PRO A 757 22.50 -30.56 16.95
N PRO A 758 21.94 -31.12 15.86
CA PRO A 758 22.73 -31.83 14.85
C PRO A 758 23.58 -30.85 14.02
N PRO A 759 24.67 -31.30 13.36
CA PRO A 759 25.41 -30.46 12.43
C PRO A 759 24.47 -30.02 11.29
N GLY A 760 24.43 -28.73 10.99
CA GLY A 760 23.63 -28.16 9.89
C GLY A 760 22.22 -27.68 10.24
N LYS A 761 21.71 -27.87 11.48
CA LYS A 761 20.39 -27.33 11.90
C LYS A 761 20.45 -26.62 13.24
N ARG A 762 19.72 -25.53 13.37
CA ARG A 762 19.61 -24.76 14.62
C ARG A 762 18.16 -24.43 14.94
N ALA A 763 17.76 -24.67 16.19
CA ALA A 763 16.47 -24.22 16.71
C ALA A 763 16.56 -22.72 17.08
N ARG A 764 15.62 -21.91 16.61
CA ARG A 764 15.46 -20.50 17.00
C ARG A 764 14.02 -20.18 17.35
N TRP A 765 13.86 -19.17 18.20
CA TRP A 765 12.57 -18.62 18.57
C TRP A 765 12.57 -17.11 18.31
N ASP A 766 11.52 -16.63 17.65
CA ASP A 766 11.26 -15.22 17.41
C ASP A 766 9.74 -14.96 17.34
N PHE A 767 9.30 -13.73 17.58
CA PHE A 767 7.89 -13.33 17.55
C PHE A 767 7.25 -13.47 16.17
N ILE A 768 8.03 -13.34 15.11
CA ILE A 768 7.51 -13.50 13.73
C ILE A 768 7.08 -14.95 13.48
N ASN A 769 7.74 -15.87 14.16
CA ASN A 769 8.17 -17.09 13.51
C ASN A 769 8.00 -18.32 14.43
N CYS A 770 7.91 -18.12 15.76
CA CYS A 770 7.62 -19.09 16.83
C CYS A 770 8.20 -20.50 16.66
N CYS A 771 9.23 -20.83 17.45
CA CYS A 771 9.76 -22.20 17.58
C CYS A 771 10.10 -22.89 16.24
N TYR A 772 10.98 -22.30 15.43
CA TYR A 772 11.33 -22.83 14.11
C TYR A 772 12.74 -23.43 14.05
N ILE A 773 12.94 -24.26 13.04
CA ILE A 773 14.22 -24.90 12.74
C ILE A 773 14.81 -24.22 11.52
N GLU A 774 15.99 -23.66 11.69
CA GLU A 774 16.80 -23.03 10.65
C GLU A 774 17.80 -24.09 10.13
N ASP A 775 17.75 -24.37 8.83
CA ASP A 775 18.80 -25.14 8.16
C ASP A 775 19.93 -24.19 7.80
N LEU A 776 21.15 -24.51 8.23
CA LEU A 776 22.36 -23.69 8.02
C LEU A 776 23.04 -23.98 6.67
N GLU A 777 22.65 -25.06 6.00
CA GLU A 777 23.18 -25.43 4.68
C GLU A 777 22.25 -24.90 3.59
N GLU A 778 22.73 -23.91 2.83
CA GLU A 778 22.09 -23.50 1.58
C GLU A 778 22.25 -24.61 0.55
N GLN A 779 21.19 -25.37 0.30
CA GLN A 779 21.14 -26.27 -0.84
C GLN A 779 21.09 -25.45 -2.12
N LYS A 780 22.23 -25.35 -2.82
CA LYS A 780 22.26 -24.81 -4.18
C LYS A 780 21.59 -25.82 -5.11
N ASP A 781 20.35 -25.52 -5.49
CA ASP A 781 19.64 -26.28 -6.51
C ASP A 781 20.15 -25.85 -7.90
N GLU A 782 21.07 -26.62 -8.49
CA GLU A 782 21.62 -26.35 -9.82
C GLU A 782 20.51 -26.23 -10.87
N ARG A 783 19.43 -27.00 -10.71
CA ARG A 783 18.30 -27.00 -11.63
C ARG A 783 17.52 -25.67 -11.57
N PHE A 784 17.47 -25.03 -10.40
CA PHE A 784 16.89 -23.71 -10.24
C PHE A 784 17.71 -22.65 -10.99
N ALA A 785 19.04 -22.68 -10.87
CA ALA A 785 19.90 -21.73 -11.57
C ALA A 785 19.79 -21.85 -13.10
N GLU A 786 19.70 -23.08 -13.63
CA GLU A 786 19.46 -23.32 -15.05
C GLU A 786 18.10 -22.76 -15.51
N VAL A 787 17.03 -23.06 -14.78
CA VAL A 787 15.67 -22.57 -15.09
C VAL A 787 15.64 -21.05 -15.02
N MET A 788 16.22 -20.44 -13.98
CA MET A 788 16.25 -19.00 -13.81
C MET A 788 17.00 -18.31 -14.95
N THR A 789 18.16 -18.85 -15.36
CA THR A 789 18.91 -18.33 -16.51
C THR A 789 18.07 -18.36 -17.78
N GLN A 790 17.35 -19.46 -18.03
CA GLN A 790 16.45 -19.55 -19.18
C GLN A 790 15.29 -18.56 -19.12
N LEU A 791 14.69 -18.35 -17.94
CA LEU A 791 13.61 -17.37 -17.74
C LEU A 791 14.10 -15.95 -17.99
N VAL A 792 15.24 -15.57 -17.40
CA VAL A 792 15.86 -14.24 -17.60
C VAL A 792 16.19 -14.00 -19.06
N GLN A 793 16.78 -14.97 -19.76
CA GLN A 793 17.07 -14.84 -21.19
C GLN A 793 15.80 -14.69 -22.05
N ARG A 794 14.69 -15.37 -21.68
CA ARG A 794 13.41 -15.23 -22.38
C ARG A 794 12.79 -13.86 -22.08
N TYR A 795 12.90 -13.40 -20.84
CA TYR A 795 12.42 -12.10 -20.39
C TYR A 795 13.12 -10.96 -21.12
N LEU A 796 14.46 -10.93 -21.11
CA LEU A 796 15.24 -9.87 -21.76
C LEU A 796 14.95 -9.76 -23.26
N ARG A 797 14.91 -10.90 -23.97
CA ARG A 797 14.53 -10.93 -25.40
C ARG A 797 13.11 -10.42 -25.66
N ARG A 798 12.17 -10.72 -24.76
CA ARG A 798 10.79 -10.20 -24.86
C ARG A 798 10.75 -8.70 -24.57
N HIS A 799 11.53 -8.24 -23.60
CA HIS A 799 11.64 -6.83 -23.22
C HIS A 799 12.25 -5.99 -24.35
N GLU A 800 13.35 -6.45 -24.95
CA GLU A 800 13.97 -5.83 -26.13
C GLU A 800 12.97 -5.70 -27.30
N LYS A 801 12.28 -6.80 -27.63
CA LYS A 801 11.27 -6.77 -28.70
C LYS A 801 10.15 -5.77 -28.41
N LYS A 802 9.71 -5.67 -27.15
CA LYS A 802 8.68 -4.70 -26.74
C LYS A 802 9.20 -3.27 -26.92
N MET A 803 10.45 -2.98 -26.55
CA MET A 803 11.08 -1.67 -26.78
C MET A 803 11.14 -1.33 -28.27
N GLU A 804 11.60 -2.26 -29.11
CA GLU A 804 11.66 -2.10 -30.58
C GLU A 804 10.28 -1.81 -31.18
N GLU A 805 9.25 -2.57 -30.79
CA GLU A 805 7.87 -2.34 -31.24
C GLU A 805 7.37 -0.95 -30.85
N THR A 806 7.75 -0.46 -29.67
CA THR A 806 7.38 0.87 -29.18
C THR A 806 8.05 1.97 -30.00
N ASP A 807 9.33 1.80 -30.33
CA ASP A 807 10.08 2.78 -31.12
C ASP A 807 9.64 2.80 -32.58
N ILE A 808 9.32 1.64 -33.17
CA ILE A 808 8.69 1.56 -34.50
C ILE A 808 7.35 2.30 -34.51
N GLN A 809 6.57 2.20 -33.43
CA GLN A 809 5.29 2.89 -33.32
C GLN A 809 5.45 4.41 -33.20
N LYS A 810 6.49 4.91 -32.51
CA LYS A 810 6.83 6.35 -32.47
C LYS A 810 7.21 6.85 -33.86
N LEU A 811 8.14 6.17 -34.54
CA LEU A 811 8.55 6.52 -35.91
C LEU A 811 7.36 6.54 -36.88
N ARG A 812 6.42 5.61 -36.73
CA ARG A 812 5.19 5.58 -37.53
C ARG A 812 4.28 6.77 -37.26
N ASN A 813 4.20 7.23 -36.01
CA ASN A 813 3.41 8.41 -35.66
C ASN A 813 4.05 9.69 -36.19
N GLU A 814 5.36 9.84 -36.05
CA GLU A 814 6.12 10.96 -36.62
C GLU A 814 5.96 11.00 -38.15
N LEU A 815 6.08 9.87 -38.83
CA LEU A 815 5.92 9.80 -40.29
C LEU A 815 4.49 10.16 -40.74
N LYS A 816 3.47 9.85 -39.93
CA LYS A 816 2.10 10.31 -40.18
C LYS A 816 1.95 11.82 -39.99
N GLU A 817 2.58 12.38 -38.97
CA GLU A 817 2.59 13.82 -38.71
C GLU A 817 3.29 14.57 -39.85
N PHE A 818 4.49 14.13 -40.25
CA PHE A 818 5.16 14.65 -41.44
C PHE A 818 4.30 14.53 -42.69
N SER A 819 3.61 13.40 -42.90
CA SER A 819 2.69 13.24 -44.03
C SER A 819 1.51 14.22 -43.97
N ASN A 820 1.00 14.53 -42.78
CA ASN A 820 -0.09 15.50 -42.61
C ASN A 820 0.39 16.92 -42.85
N ILE A 821 1.56 17.30 -42.33
CA ILE A 821 2.20 18.60 -42.58
C ILE A 821 2.45 18.77 -44.09
N LEU A 822 2.96 17.74 -44.77
CA LEU A 822 3.11 17.75 -46.22
C LEU A 822 1.78 17.92 -46.95
N LYS A 823 0.71 17.25 -46.50
CA LYS A 823 -0.63 17.41 -47.09
C LYS A 823 -1.20 18.80 -46.86
N GLU A 824 -0.98 19.41 -45.70
CA GLU A 824 -1.37 20.79 -45.43
C GLU A 824 -0.57 21.77 -46.30
N ALA A 825 0.75 21.59 -46.40
CA ALA A 825 1.62 22.42 -47.23
C ALA A 825 1.34 22.27 -48.75
N LEU A 826 0.88 21.08 -49.17
CA LEU A 826 0.49 20.80 -50.56
C LEU A 826 -1.00 21.05 -50.84
N SER A 827 -1.81 21.34 -49.83
CA SER A 827 -3.21 21.70 -50.03
C SER A 827 -3.28 23.13 -50.59
N PRO A 828 -3.92 23.35 -51.75
CA PRO A 828 -4.00 24.69 -52.33
C PRO A 828 -4.85 25.58 -51.41
N SER A 829 -4.26 26.70 -50.98
CA SER A 829 -4.90 27.78 -50.23
C SER A 829 -6.12 28.34 -50.93
#